data_AF-A0A1S2KP76-F1
#
_entry.id   AF-A0A1S2KP76-F1
#
_cell.length_a   1.000
_cell.length_b   1.000
_cell.length_c   1.000
_cell.angle_alpha   90.00
_cell.angle_beta   90.00
_cell.angle_gamma   90.00
#
_symmetry.space_group_name_H-M   'P 1'
#
loop_
_entity.id
_entity.type
_entity.pdbx_description
1 polymer ?
#
loop_
_entity_poly.entity_id
_entity_poly.type
_entity_poly.pdbx_seq_one_letter_code
_entity_poly.pdbx_strand_id
1 'polypeptide(L)'
;MYRVVALQGAEVQLSCLDEQGLDARALIAAVVGAEDYALLDDDGQVQDAVRVADTSGLSLLSEAERAAVRDWERHLREIDEGVPPDAAEGTVPRPGYDPARFTVRQRITAKAAELKALGFKSSSVSTIERRRRVYQARGVFGLVREVATGSPWGRTDERVVRLLLAEVEAGRDESDGHGTRLYERLQAAVEREHPDEYDRLMISRATFYRLLERLGIAVDSLRWPTQRRMDAANGATAPYTPTWALRLGEQVQIDSTGLDIIAVGDDGRPVQVELTAAIDVASRSIIGAMIVPKVPGRGPRGRRLGGRGTRSFDAVLMLAQALAPMPGRPGWSPLALAERSEMPYADLVACDPRMAGAAARPVIRPRMIVVDHGKIFNSEHFDDVCRMLGINVRPARTRTATDKAVIESTFGAVKKRFSQYVAGYTGSDLARRGKHVAEGPLWSLNELQDLLDEWIAMDWQQTAHDGLRSPFLPGITVSPNRMYATLVAAEGHVPLPLTASENRKLLPFKRLKVTDKGVTIDNRTYNSEGLQEYRNRHSQIPGQGMRWQIRYSPYAPRFVWLYDHTIDDWVEAEFIHQRLISDAWTQWTWEQATLRVLEDGGRRDDQRRIAREVSALRERARRGPDPQAKRVPQLFTGPVLDLDVDVPDPYEGMPDPDPATVVRAPSLAMDAEHVLAAGDTTPPRSAAAPEQSGSATPAALDGLDVGAQEDEQTYWSRPSGADSLSLRGSAADIFAFGYSQPATPHITDDPNPHGSASDNDAADGEAL
;
A
#
# COMPACT_ATOMS: atom_id res chain seq x y z
N MET A 1 -42.68 43.57 -3.63
CA MET A 1 -42.69 42.72 -2.42
C MET A 1 -43.87 41.75 -2.46
N TYR A 2 -43.93 40.76 -1.56
CA TYR A 2 -45.03 39.81 -1.47
C TYR A 2 -45.53 39.65 -0.03
N ARG A 3 -46.83 39.38 0.14
CA ARG A 3 -47.48 39.04 1.42
C ARG A 3 -48.00 37.60 1.36
N VAL A 4 -47.74 36.80 2.39
CA VAL A 4 -48.32 35.46 2.53
C VAL A 4 -49.83 35.60 2.77
N VAL A 5 -50.64 34.98 1.91
CA VAL A 5 -52.11 34.95 1.99
C VAL A 5 -52.61 33.64 2.60
N ALA A 6 -51.99 32.53 2.21
CA ALA A 6 -52.31 31.20 2.71
C ALA A 6 -51.07 30.30 2.67
N LEU A 7 -51.04 29.30 3.56
CA LEU A 7 -49.98 28.31 3.66
C LEU A 7 -50.65 26.94 3.83
N GLN A 8 -50.43 26.03 2.89
CA GLN A 8 -51.17 24.76 2.77
C GLN A 8 -50.19 23.61 2.54
N GLY A 9 -49.80 22.94 3.62
CA GLY A 9 -48.78 21.89 3.58
C GLY A 9 -47.41 22.48 3.21
N ALA A 10 -46.81 21.99 2.12
CA ALA A 10 -45.52 22.47 1.62
C ALA A 10 -45.63 23.70 0.68
N GLU A 11 -46.83 24.18 0.38
CA GLU A 11 -47.08 25.29 -0.53
C GLU A 11 -47.48 26.58 0.20
N VAL A 12 -47.06 27.71 -0.37
CA VAL A 12 -47.42 29.07 0.06
C VAL A 12 -48.05 29.83 -1.10
N GLN A 13 -49.11 30.58 -0.79
CA GLN A 13 -49.75 31.54 -1.68
C GLN A 13 -49.28 32.95 -1.27
N LEU A 14 -48.69 33.65 -2.23
CA LEU A 14 -48.06 34.95 -2.08
C LEU A 14 -48.81 35.95 -2.94
N SER A 15 -49.45 36.96 -2.34
CA SER A 15 -50.00 38.07 -3.12
C SER A 15 -48.93 39.15 -3.32
N CYS A 16 -48.87 39.72 -4.53
CA CYS A 16 -47.90 40.77 -4.81
C CYS A 16 -48.36 42.10 -4.22
N LEU A 17 -47.43 42.81 -3.58
CA LEU A 17 -47.67 44.15 -3.02
C LEU A 17 -47.35 45.27 -4.01
N ASP A 18 -46.86 44.92 -5.21
CA ASP A 18 -46.50 45.87 -6.27
C ASP A 18 -47.62 45.90 -7.31
N GLU A 19 -48.12 47.09 -7.68
CA GLU A 19 -49.35 47.28 -8.51
C GLU A 19 -49.31 46.63 -9.92
N GLN A 20 -48.16 46.13 -10.34
CA GLN A 20 -47.91 45.52 -11.66
C GLN A 20 -47.46 44.05 -11.55
N GLY A 21 -47.33 43.52 -10.34
CA GLY A 21 -46.93 42.14 -10.09
C GLY A 21 -48.10 41.16 -10.17
N LEU A 22 -47.77 39.87 -10.26
CA LEU A 22 -48.74 38.77 -10.25
C LEU A 22 -48.65 38.01 -8.92
N ASP A 23 -49.81 37.64 -8.37
CA ASP A 23 -49.87 36.70 -7.25
C ASP A 23 -49.25 35.35 -7.64
N ALA A 24 -48.48 34.75 -6.74
CA ALA A 24 -47.70 33.55 -6.96
C ALA A 24 -48.09 32.41 -6.00
N ARG A 25 -48.00 31.17 -6.48
CA ARG A 25 -48.11 29.96 -5.66
C ARG A 25 -46.83 29.15 -5.83
N ALA A 26 -46.13 28.89 -4.72
CA ALA A 26 -44.80 28.30 -4.73
C ALA A 26 -44.63 27.29 -3.59
N LEU A 27 -43.62 26.43 -3.69
CA LEU A 27 -43.18 25.59 -2.56
C LEU A 27 -42.42 26.47 -1.56
N ILE A 28 -42.70 26.30 -0.26
CA ILE A 28 -42.06 27.06 0.82
C ILE A 28 -40.53 26.95 0.74
N ALA A 29 -40.01 25.75 0.46
CA ALA A 29 -38.58 25.50 0.30
C ALA A 29 -37.95 26.25 -0.90
N ALA A 30 -38.71 26.51 -1.97
CA ALA A 30 -38.24 27.29 -3.11
C ALA A 30 -38.25 28.80 -2.83
N VAL A 31 -39.19 29.28 -2.01
CA VAL A 31 -39.26 30.69 -1.58
C VAL A 31 -38.15 31.00 -0.57
N VAL A 32 -38.02 30.18 0.48
CA VAL A 32 -37.00 30.36 1.54
C VAL A 32 -35.57 30.04 1.05
N GLY A 33 -35.44 29.27 -0.04
CA GLY A 33 -34.17 28.92 -0.67
C GLY A 33 -33.67 29.88 -1.76
N ALA A 34 -34.37 30.99 -2.02
CA ALA A 34 -33.94 31.99 -3.00
C ALA A 34 -32.82 32.89 -2.42
N GLU A 35 -31.84 33.28 -3.24
CA GLU A 35 -30.68 34.09 -2.80
C GLU A 35 -31.07 35.51 -2.31
N ASP A 36 -32.23 36.01 -2.74
CA ASP A 36 -32.82 37.29 -2.38
C ASP A 36 -33.94 37.19 -1.32
N TYR A 37 -34.15 36.01 -0.73
CA TYR A 37 -35.17 35.82 0.30
C TYR A 37 -34.88 36.60 1.58
N ALA A 38 -35.76 37.54 1.90
CA ALA A 38 -35.79 38.26 3.17
C ALA A 38 -37.20 38.21 3.78
N LEU A 39 -37.27 37.86 5.07
CA LEU A 39 -38.50 38.02 5.85
C LEU A 39 -38.60 39.50 6.28
N LEU A 40 -39.76 40.11 6.06
CA LEU A 40 -40.03 41.50 6.43
C LEU A 40 -40.95 41.57 7.65
N ASP A 41 -40.79 42.61 8.47
CA ASP A 41 -41.77 42.98 9.50
C ASP A 41 -42.90 43.87 8.94
N ASP A 42 -43.86 44.23 9.79
CA ASP A 42 -45.02 45.06 9.41
C ASP A 42 -44.63 46.49 8.99
N ASP A 43 -43.45 46.98 9.39
CA ASP A 43 -42.85 48.27 8.97
C ASP A 43 -41.95 48.12 7.72
N GLY A 44 -41.94 46.93 7.09
CA GLY A 44 -41.21 46.64 5.86
C GLY A 44 -39.70 46.53 6.02
N GLN A 45 -39.18 46.43 7.25
CA GLN A 45 -37.75 46.22 7.50
C GLN A 45 -37.41 44.73 7.43
N VAL A 46 -36.17 44.42 7.03
CA VAL A 46 -35.67 43.04 7.02
C VAL A 46 -35.46 42.56 8.45
N GLN A 47 -36.17 41.50 8.83
CA GLN A 47 -35.87 40.78 10.06
C GLN A 47 -34.53 40.03 9.91
N ASP A 48 -33.63 40.20 10.88
CA ASP A 48 -32.39 39.41 10.96
C ASP A 48 -32.76 37.92 11.01
N ALA A 49 -32.43 37.18 9.95
CA ALA A 49 -32.71 35.76 9.86
C ALA A 49 -32.06 35.02 11.04
N VAL A 50 -32.76 34.04 11.62
CA VAL A 50 -32.28 33.24 12.75
C VAL A 50 -31.03 32.46 12.33
N ARG A 51 -29.86 33.03 12.61
CA ARG A 51 -28.57 32.45 12.21
C ARG A 51 -28.34 31.16 12.99
N VAL A 52 -28.45 30.02 12.30
CA VAL A 52 -27.99 28.73 12.82
C VAL A 52 -26.48 28.86 13.07
N ALA A 53 -26.11 28.91 14.35
CA ALA A 53 -24.71 29.05 14.74
C ALA A 53 -23.94 27.77 14.38
N ASP A 54 -22.84 27.90 13.63
CA ASP A 54 -21.97 26.76 13.34
C ASP A 54 -21.33 26.26 14.65
N THR A 55 -21.64 25.02 15.00
CA THR A 55 -21.12 24.33 16.19
C THR A 55 -19.93 23.42 15.88
N SER A 56 -19.53 23.27 14.61
CA SER A 56 -18.46 22.37 14.16
C SER A 56 -17.15 22.58 14.92
N GLY A 57 -16.77 23.84 15.17
CA GLY A 57 -15.56 24.21 15.91
C GLY A 57 -15.48 23.71 17.35
N LEU A 58 -16.61 23.32 17.99
CA LEU A 58 -16.60 22.72 19.33
C LEU A 58 -15.95 21.32 19.34
N SER A 59 -15.94 20.62 18.20
CA SER A 59 -15.28 19.32 18.06
C SER A 59 -13.75 19.40 18.13
N LEU A 60 -13.18 20.55 17.73
CA LEU A 60 -11.74 20.81 17.66
C LEU A 60 -11.11 21.13 19.03
N LEU A 61 -11.94 21.44 20.04
CA LEU A 61 -11.50 21.75 21.39
C LEU A 61 -11.11 20.50 22.17
N SER A 62 -10.17 20.62 23.10
CA SER A 62 -9.92 19.57 24.10
C SER A 62 -11.12 19.41 25.04
N GLU A 63 -11.24 18.27 25.72
CA GLU A 63 -12.35 17.99 26.63
C GLU A 63 -12.48 19.03 27.76
N ALA A 64 -11.35 19.46 28.34
CA ALA A 64 -11.31 20.52 29.34
C ALA A 64 -11.78 21.89 28.81
N GLU A 65 -11.48 22.20 27.55
CA GLU A 65 -11.94 23.43 26.90
C GLU A 65 -13.43 23.37 26.55
N ARG A 66 -13.94 22.21 26.12
CA ARG A 66 -15.38 22.00 25.90
C ARG A 66 -16.16 22.14 27.20
N ALA A 67 -15.69 21.53 28.29
CA ALA A 67 -16.29 21.67 29.62
C ALA A 67 -16.34 23.14 30.05
N ALA A 68 -15.20 23.85 29.98
CA ALA A 68 -15.14 25.27 30.33
C ALA A 68 -16.05 26.16 29.47
N VAL A 69 -16.22 25.85 28.17
CA VAL A 69 -17.16 26.56 27.29
C VAL A 69 -18.61 26.27 27.66
N ARG A 70 -18.97 25.02 27.96
CA ARG A 70 -20.33 24.63 28.39
C ARG A 70 -20.72 25.19 29.76
N ASP A 71 -19.78 25.29 30.71
CA ASP A 71 -20.05 25.94 32.00
C ASP A 71 -20.25 27.46 31.83
N TRP A 72 -19.50 28.11 30.94
CA TRP A 72 -19.77 29.51 30.59
C TRP A 72 -21.13 29.71 29.91
N GLU A 73 -21.55 28.79 29.05
CA GLU A 73 -22.89 28.76 28.47
C GLU A 73 -23.97 28.59 29.55
N ARG A 74 -23.80 27.62 30.47
CA ARG A 74 -24.72 27.37 31.59
C ARG A 74 -24.98 28.63 32.41
N HIS A 75 -23.91 29.35 32.76
CA HIS A 75 -24.02 30.60 33.53
C HIS A 75 -24.65 31.76 32.76
N LEU A 76 -24.53 31.80 31.43
CA LEU A 76 -25.14 32.83 30.58
C LEU A 76 -26.62 32.55 30.32
N ARG A 77 -27.00 31.29 30.06
CA ARG A 77 -28.41 30.88 29.97
C ARG A 77 -29.14 31.14 31.28
N GLU A 78 -28.53 30.85 32.43
CA GLU A 78 -29.14 31.21 33.73
C GLU A 78 -29.28 32.73 33.96
N ILE A 79 -28.42 33.57 33.37
CA ILE A 79 -28.63 35.03 33.38
C ILE A 79 -29.84 35.43 32.53
N ASP A 80 -30.06 34.80 31.39
CA ASP A 80 -31.10 35.21 30.43
C ASP A 80 -32.47 34.60 30.74
N GLU A 81 -32.51 33.29 31.00
CA GLU A 81 -33.72 32.49 31.27
C GLU A 81 -34.09 32.44 32.77
N GLY A 82 -33.15 32.77 33.66
CA GLY A 82 -33.35 32.78 35.13
C GLY A 82 -33.19 31.42 35.82
N VAL A 83 -33.10 30.34 35.05
CA VAL A 83 -32.81 28.96 35.50
C VAL A 83 -31.65 28.37 34.71
N PRO A 84 -30.87 27.44 35.29
CA PRO A 84 -29.88 26.67 34.53
C PRO A 84 -30.52 25.87 33.38
N PRO A 85 -29.79 25.63 32.26
CA PRO A 85 -30.28 24.86 31.12
C PRO A 85 -30.53 23.37 31.41
N ASP A 86 -30.03 22.88 32.53
CA ASP A 86 -30.18 21.51 33.06
C ASP A 86 -31.21 21.41 34.22
N ALA A 87 -31.98 22.48 34.46
CA ALA A 87 -33.05 22.47 35.45
C ALA A 87 -34.27 21.64 34.99
N ALA A 88 -34.92 20.95 35.92
CA ALA A 88 -36.15 20.21 35.65
C ALA A 88 -37.31 21.15 35.28
N GLU A 89 -38.25 20.68 34.46
CA GLU A 89 -39.42 21.46 34.06
C GLU A 89 -40.24 21.91 35.28
N GLY A 90 -40.59 23.21 35.32
CA GLY A 90 -41.24 23.84 36.48
C GLY A 90 -40.30 24.31 37.60
N THR A 91 -38.98 24.20 37.45
CA THR A 91 -38.01 24.76 38.42
C THR A 91 -38.18 26.28 38.57
N VAL A 92 -38.29 26.75 39.82
CA VAL A 92 -38.41 28.18 40.13
C VAL A 92 -37.03 28.86 40.05
N PRO A 93 -36.90 30.04 39.39
CA PRO A 93 -35.66 30.82 39.35
C PRO A 93 -35.05 31.09 40.73
N ARG A 94 -33.71 31.00 40.82
CA ARG A 94 -32.99 31.28 42.08
C ARG A 94 -33.17 32.77 42.49
N PRO A 95 -33.17 33.10 43.79
CA PRO A 95 -33.27 34.50 44.25
C PRO A 95 -32.20 35.40 43.60
N GLY A 96 -32.64 36.51 42.99
CA GLY A 96 -31.78 37.39 42.19
C GLY A 96 -31.70 37.05 40.70
N TYR A 97 -32.30 35.95 40.25
CA TYR A 97 -32.31 35.51 38.84
C TYR A 97 -33.71 35.46 38.19
N ASP A 98 -34.79 35.58 38.96
CA ASP A 98 -36.18 35.67 38.45
C ASP A 98 -36.32 36.77 37.37
N PRO A 99 -36.63 36.43 36.10
CA PRO A 99 -36.74 37.39 35.02
C PRO A 99 -37.88 38.40 35.16
N ALA A 100 -38.94 38.06 35.91
CA ALA A 100 -40.08 38.93 36.17
C ALA A 100 -39.82 39.92 37.32
N ARG A 101 -38.78 39.71 38.14
CA ARG A 101 -38.43 40.57 39.29
C ARG A 101 -37.13 41.35 39.14
N PHE A 102 -36.16 40.85 38.36
CA PHE A 102 -34.82 41.43 38.26
C PHE A 102 -34.43 41.73 36.82
N THR A 103 -33.97 42.96 36.57
CA THR A 103 -33.41 43.36 35.27
C THR A 103 -32.15 42.56 34.95
N VAL A 104 -31.88 42.30 33.66
CA VAL A 104 -30.68 41.58 33.19
C VAL A 104 -29.39 42.10 33.84
N ARG A 105 -29.26 43.43 34.03
CA ARG A 105 -28.08 44.04 34.66
C ARG A 105 -27.94 43.69 36.15
N GLN A 106 -29.03 43.55 36.89
CA GLN A 106 -29.03 43.04 38.27
C GLN A 106 -28.64 41.56 38.29
N ARG A 107 -29.17 40.74 37.36
CA ARG A 107 -28.86 39.31 37.25
C ARG A 107 -27.38 39.06 36.90
N ILE A 108 -26.80 39.84 35.99
CA ILE A 108 -25.34 39.85 35.70
C ILE A 108 -24.54 40.26 36.94
N THR A 109 -25.00 41.25 37.70
CA THR A 109 -24.31 41.71 38.93
C THR A 109 -24.30 40.61 40.00
N ALA A 110 -25.40 39.87 40.15
CA ALA A 110 -25.46 38.69 41.01
C ALA A 110 -24.49 37.59 40.53
N LYS A 111 -24.46 37.28 39.23
CA LYS A 111 -23.58 36.24 38.68
C LYS A 111 -22.10 36.61 38.80
N ALA A 112 -21.76 37.89 38.66
CA ALA A 112 -20.40 38.40 38.90
C ALA A 112 -19.94 38.18 40.36
N ALA A 113 -20.85 38.35 41.33
CA ALA A 113 -20.56 38.08 42.74
C ALA A 113 -20.42 36.57 43.01
N GLU A 114 -21.34 35.74 42.48
CA GLU A 114 -21.33 34.28 42.60
C GLU A 114 -20.04 33.67 42.01
N LEU A 115 -19.71 34.00 40.76
CA LEU A 115 -18.50 33.50 40.10
C LEU A 115 -17.21 34.03 40.74
N LYS A 116 -17.24 35.20 41.39
CA LYS A 116 -16.10 35.72 42.17
C LYS A 116 -15.92 34.94 43.48
N ALA A 117 -17.01 34.58 44.17
CA ALA A 117 -16.95 33.72 45.35
C ALA A 117 -16.44 32.30 45.03
N LEU A 118 -16.80 31.78 43.85
CA LEU A 118 -16.29 30.52 43.30
C LEU A 118 -14.87 30.60 42.71
N GLY A 119 -14.15 31.73 42.88
CA GLY A 119 -12.73 31.85 42.52
C GLY A 119 -12.40 31.97 41.03
N PHE A 120 -13.39 32.14 40.14
CA PHE A 120 -13.15 32.30 38.71
C PHE A 120 -12.37 33.60 38.42
N LYS A 121 -11.22 33.48 37.75
CA LYS A 121 -10.24 34.58 37.58
C LYS A 121 -10.62 35.68 36.58
N SER A 122 -11.83 35.66 36.01
CA SER A 122 -12.27 36.59 34.94
C SER A 122 -13.75 36.99 35.04
N SER A 123 -14.25 37.22 36.26
CA SER A 123 -15.70 37.31 36.56
C SER A 123 -16.25 38.73 36.76
N SER A 124 -15.64 39.76 36.15
CA SER A 124 -16.18 41.12 36.25
C SER A 124 -17.51 41.24 35.50
N VAL A 125 -18.40 42.12 35.98
CA VAL A 125 -19.65 42.49 35.28
C VAL A 125 -19.38 42.80 33.80
N SER A 126 -18.36 43.60 33.51
CA SER A 126 -17.93 43.92 32.14
C SER A 126 -17.46 42.72 31.31
N THR A 127 -16.87 41.70 31.93
CA THR A 127 -16.45 40.47 31.22
C THR A 127 -17.66 39.58 30.91
N ILE A 128 -18.63 39.51 31.83
CA ILE A 128 -19.88 38.77 31.64
C ILE A 128 -20.76 39.48 30.59
N GLU A 129 -20.92 40.81 30.66
CA GLU A 129 -21.61 41.60 29.64
C GLU A 129 -20.98 41.41 28.25
N ARG A 130 -19.64 41.40 28.16
CA ARG A 130 -18.92 41.12 26.91
C ARG A 130 -19.17 39.69 26.41
N ARG A 131 -19.00 38.67 27.27
CA ARG A 131 -19.25 37.26 26.92
C ARG A 131 -20.70 37.05 26.45
N ARG A 132 -21.69 37.61 27.17
CA ARG A 132 -23.11 37.58 26.80
C ARG A 132 -23.37 38.18 25.42
N ARG A 133 -22.79 39.35 25.13
CA ARG A 133 -22.95 40.00 23.80
C ARG A 133 -22.38 39.16 22.66
N VAL A 134 -21.21 38.53 22.86
CA VAL A 134 -20.61 37.68 21.82
C VAL A 134 -21.34 36.34 21.70
N TYR A 135 -21.84 35.76 22.80
CA TYR A 135 -22.72 34.58 22.80
C TYR A 135 -24.03 34.86 22.05
N GLN A 136 -24.66 36.03 22.26
CA GLN A 136 -25.88 36.41 21.55
C GLN A 136 -25.65 36.69 20.05
N ALA A 137 -24.43 37.04 19.64
CA ALA A 137 -24.08 37.29 18.24
C ALA A 137 -23.47 36.08 17.48
N ARG A 138 -22.98 35.04 18.20
CA ARG A 138 -22.26 33.88 17.61
C ARG A 138 -22.63 32.53 18.24
N GLY A 139 -23.63 32.47 19.10
CA GLY A 139 -23.95 31.28 19.91
C GLY A 139 -22.77 30.83 20.77
N VAL A 140 -22.70 29.52 21.05
CA VAL A 140 -21.64 28.88 21.86
C VAL A 140 -20.23 29.18 21.34
N PHE A 141 -20.07 29.30 20.01
CA PHE A 141 -18.79 29.64 19.38
C PHE A 141 -18.22 30.97 19.91
N GLY A 142 -19.09 31.93 20.24
CA GLY A 142 -18.71 33.22 20.82
C GLY A 142 -18.04 33.17 22.21
N LEU A 143 -17.98 31.98 22.84
CA LEU A 143 -17.30 31.75 24.12
C LEU A 143 -15.93 31.09 23.96
N VAL A 144 -15.59 30.63 22.75
CA VAL A 144 -14.30 30.03 22.39
C VAL A 144 -13.22 31.11 22.38
N ARG A 145 -12.01 30.77 22.84
CA ARG A 145 -10.86 31.67 22.79
C ARG A 145 -10.22 31.63 21.40
N GLU A 146 -10.74 32.45 20.49
CA GLU A 146 -10.05 32.79 19.24
C GLU A 146 -8.63 33.31 19.57
N VAL A 147 -7.60 32.53 19.22
CA VAL A 147 -6.20 32.98 19.26
C VAL A 147 -5.94 33.72 17.96
N ALA A 148 -5.73 35.04 18.06
CA ALA A 148 -5.43 35.87 16.89
C ALA A 148 -4.21 35.32 16.13
N THR A 149 -4.39 35.09 14.83
CA THR A 149 -3.37 34.49 13.96
C THR A 149 -2.16 35.41 13.87
N GLY A 150 -1.10 35.08 14.62
CA GLY A 150 0.20 35.71 14.43
C GLY A 150 0.77 35.36 13.05
N SER A 151 1.74 36.15 12.59
CA SER A 151 2.52 35.79 11.39
C SER A 151 3.03 34.33 11.50
N PRO A 152 3.00 33.51 10.44
CA PRO A 152 3.47 32.11 10.50
C PRO A 152 4.92 31.98 10.98
N TRP A 153 5.78 32.97 10.69
CA TRP A 153 7.16 33.05 11.17
C TRP A 153 7.33 33.82 12.50
N GLY A 154 6.24 34.34 13.07
CA GLY A 154 6.21 34.98 14.39
C GLY A 154 6.82 36.38 14.41
N ARG A 155 8.02 36.52 15.00
CA ARG A 155 8.76 37.80 15.12
C ARG A 155 10.05 37.83 14.28
N THR A 156 10.32 36.80 13.47
CA THR A 156 11.50 36.75 12.61
C THR A 156 11.37 37.77 11.46
N ASP A 157 12.47 38.41 11.06
CA ASP A 157 12.52 39.25 9.85
C ASP A 157 12.24 38.38 8.60
N GLU A 158 11.33 38.84 7.74
CA GLU A 158 10.91 38.11 6.54
C GLU A 158 12.09 37.79 5.59
N ARG A 159 13.12 38.63 5.57
CA ARG A 159 14.33 38.42 4.76
C ARG A 159 15.06 37.14 5.16
N VAL A 160 15.17 36.87 6.46
CA VAL A 160 15.78 35.65 7.00
C VAL A 160 14.94 34.42 6.68
N VAL A 161 13.61 34.54 6.71
CA VAL A 161 12.69 33.47 6.31
C VAL A 161 12.84 33.16 4.81
N ARG A 162 12.96 34.20 3.97
CA ARG A 162 13.15 34.08 2.52
C ARG A 162 14.48 33.40 2.17
N LEU A 163 15.57 33.81 2.81
CA LEU A 163 16.88 33.18 2.65
C LEU A 163 16.89 31.72 3.13
N LEU A 164 16.25 31.43 4.27
CA LEU A 164 16.11 30.06 4.77
C LEU A 164 15.34 29.16 3.79
N LEU A 165 14.23 29.65 3.23
CA LEU A 165 13.47 28.90 2.23
C LEU A 165 14.27 28.69 0.93
N ALA A 166 15.09 29.66 0.51
CA ALA A 166 15.98 29.52 -0.64
C ALA A 166 17.10 28.48 -0.41
N GLU A 167 17.69 28.42 0.78
CA GLU A 167 18.69 27.39 1.12
C GLU A 167 18.06 25.98 1.28
N VAL A 168 16.80 25.90 1.74
CA VAL A 168 15.99 24.66 1.75
C VAL A 168 15.52 24.24 0.34
N GLU A 169 15.45 25.17 -0.61
CA GLU A 169 15.25 24.87 -2.04
C GLU A 169 16.54 24.33 -2.68
N ALA A 170 17.65 25.06 -2.51
CA ALA A 170 18.94 24.70 -3.11
C ALA A 170 19.50 23.37 -2.58
N GLY A 171 19.28 23.03 -1.30
CA GLY A 171 19.75 21.77 -0.69
C GLY A 171 18.98 20.50 -1.07
N ARG A 172 18.03 20.54 -2.02
CA ARG A 172 17.14 19.39 -2.33
C ARG A 172 17.83 18.25 -3.06
N ASP A 173 18.56 18.55 -4.13
CA ASP A 173 19.24 17.57 -4.97
C ASP A 173 20.60 17.11 -4.41
N GLU A 174 21.04 17.70 -3.29
CA GLU A 174 22.34 17.41 -2.67
C GLU A 174 22.34 16.15 -1.80
N SER A 175 23.53 15.61 -1.55
CA SER A 175 23.79 14.62 -0.50
C SER A 175 23.30 15.12 0.87
N ASP A 176 23.00 14.18 1.76
CA ASP A 176 22.40 14.43 3.07
C ASP A 176 23.23 15.37 3.96
N GLY A 177 22.56 15.96 4.95
CA GLY A 177 23.16 16.95 5.82
C GLY A 177 22.44 17.11 7.15
N HIS A 178 23.21 17.39 8.19
CA HIS A 178 22.65 17.80 9.47
C HIS A 178 22.06 19.21 9.39
N GLY A 179 21.05 19.51 10.22
CA GLY A 179 20.47 20.86 10.32
C GLY A 179 21.46 21.95 10.75
N THR A 180 22.68 21.61 11.19
CA THR A 180 23.80 22.55 11.34
C THR A 180 24.28 23.09 9.99
N ARG A 181 24.46 22.21 8.99
CA ARG A 181 24.85 22.59 7.62
C ARG A 181 23.85 23.55 6.97
N LEU A 182 22.55 23.41 7.28
CA LEU A 182 21.52 24.36 6.84
C LEU A 182 21.57 25.69 7.61
N TYR A 183 21.93 25.68 8.90
CA TYR A 183 22.14 26.90 9.68
C TYR A 183 23.38 27.66 9.22
N GLU A 184 24.48 26.96 8.94
CA GLU A 184 25.72 27.50 8.37
C GLU A 184 25.48 28.12 6.98
N ARG A 185 24.67 27.45 6.13
CA ARG A 185 24.21 28.03 4.85
C ARG A 185 23.36 29.28 5.04
N LEU A 186 22.44 29.30 6.01
CA LEU A 186 21.67 30.50 6.33
C LEU A 186 22.58 31.65 6.80
N GLN A 187 23.59 31.38 7.63
CA GLN A 187 24.59 32.39 8.03
C GLN A 187 25.31 32.95 6.80
N ALA A 188 25.85 32.09 5.94
CA ALA A 188 26.53 32.52 4.71
C ALA A 188 25.60 33.29 3.75
N ALA A 189 24.31 32.95 3.70
CA ALA A 189 23.33 33.67 2.88
C ALA A 189 23.00 35.06 3.43
N VAL A 190 22.85 35.21 4.76
CA VAL A 190 22.63 36.51 5.41
C VAL A 190 23.88 37.39 5.30
N GLU A 191 25.07 36.84 5.52
CA GLU A 191 26.37 37.52 5.35
C GLU A 191 26.54 38.03 3.90
N ARG A 192 26.16 37.21 2.91
CA ARG A 192 26.29 37.52 1.48
C ARG A 192 25.33 38.59 0.97
N GLU A 193 24.09 38.62 1.47
CA GLU A 193 23.06 39.56 0.96
C GLU A 193 22.84 40.79 1.85
N HIS A 194 23.15 40.68 3.15
CA HIS A 194 22.88 41.72 4.15
C HIS A 194 24.05 41.90 5.15
N PRO A 195 25.31 42.09 4.70
CA PRO A 195 26.49 42.16 5.58
C PRO A 195 26.37 43.26 6.64
N ASP A 196 25.96 44.47 6.24
CA ASP A 196 25.79 45.63 7.14
C ASP A 196 24.67 45.45 8.20
N GLU A 197 23.87 44.37 8.09
CA GLU A 197 22.79 44.03 9.01
C GLU A 197 22.96 42.66 9.69
N TYR A 198 24.06 41.93 9.47
CA TYR A 198 24.19 40.52 9.86
C TYR A 198 23.84 40.27 11.34
N ASP A 199 24.45 41.01 12.28
CA ASP A 199 24.18 40.88 13.73
C ASP A 199 22.75 41.24 14.13
N ARG A 200 22.03 42.03 13.32
CA ARG A 200 20.62 42.39 13.54
C ARG A 200 19.66 41.35 12.99
N LEU A 201 20.02 40.70 11.89
CA LEU A 201 19.20 39.73 11.17
C LEU A 201 19.40 38.30 11.67
N MET A 202 20.63 37.91 12.00
CA MET A 202 20.94 36.52 12.22
C MET A 202 20.27 35.98 13.48
N ILE A 203 19.39 35.00 13.28
CA ILE A 203 18.64 34.35 14.36
C ILE A 203 19.51 33.33 15.10
N SER A 204 19.36 33.25 16.42
CA SER A 204 20.07 32.23 17.21
C SER A 204 19.65 30.81 16.80
N ARG A 205 20.55 29.83 16.92
CA ARG A 205 20.30 28.42 16.56
C ARG A 205 19.06 27.81 17.21
N ALA A 206 18.71 28.23 18.43
CA ALA A 206 17.46 27.83 19.10
C ALA A 206 16.19 28.46 18.48
N THR A 207 16.31 29.65 17.90
CA THR A 207 15.24 30.33 17.15
C THR A 207 15.08 29.72 15.76
N PHE A 208 16.18 29.35 15.10
CA PHE A 208 16.19 28.64 13.82
C PHE A 208 15.41 27.32 13.88
N TYR A 209 15.67 26.43 14.85
CA TYR A 209 14.93 25.17 14.93
C TYR A 209 13.42 25.37 15.19
N ARG A 210 13.04 26.36 16.01
CA ARG A 210 11.62 26.75 16.22
C ARG A 210 10.99 27.39 14.98
N LEU A 211 11.78 28.02 14.12
CA LEU A 211 11.32 28.56 12.85
C LEU A 211 11.07 27.44 11.84
N LEU A 212 11.98 26.46 11.74
CA LEU A 212 11.77 25.25 10.94
C LEU A 212 10.50 24.50 11.38
N GLU A 213 10.32 24.29 12.68
CA GLU A 213 9.11 23.70 13.28
C GLU A 213 7.83 24.44 12.86
N ARG A 214 7.80 25.77 12.97
CA ARG A 214 6.65 26.62 12.56
C ARG A 214 6.40 26.63 11.06
N LEU A 215 7.44 26.48 10.25
CA LEU A 215 7.34 26.37 8.78
C LEU A 215 6.98 24.94 8.33
N GLY A 216 6.79 23.99 9.26
CA GLY A 216 6.52 22.58 8.95
C GLY A 216 7.73 21.79 8.43
N ILE A 217 8.93 22.37 8.50
CA ILE A 217 10.17 21.78 7.96
C ILE A 217 10.77 20.86 9.02
N ALA A 218 10.40 19.59 9.00
CA ALA A 218 10.94 18.58 9.91
C ALA A 218 12.47 18.44 9.75
N VAL A 219 13.23 18.72 10.82
CA VAL A 219 14.71 18.69 10.80
C VAL A 219 15.27 17.33 10.35
N ASP A 220 14.54 16.24 10.61
CA ASP A 220 14.93 14.89 10.20
C ASP A 220 14.67 14.57 8.72
N SER A 221 13.87 15.36 7.99
CA SER A 221 13.73 15.17 6.54
C SER A 221 14.99 15.54 5.77
N LEU A 222 15.81 16.45 6.32
CA LEU A 222 17.15 16.80 5.81
C LEU A 222 18.12 15.59 5.83
N ARG A 223 17.84 14.60 6.70
CA ARG A 223 18.57 13.33 6.81
C ARG A 223 17.95 12.18 6.00
N TRP A 224 16.85 12.42 5.29
CA TRP A 224 16.28 11.37 4.44
C TRP A 224 17.14 11.16 3.18
N PRO A 225 17.17 9.93 2.61
CA PRO A 225 17.80 9.67 1.32
C PRO A 225 17.30 10.66 0.26
N THR A 226 18.17 11.11 -0.63
CA THR A 226 17.83 12.16 -1.62
C THR A 226 16.57 11.81 -2.43
N GLN A 227 16.41 10.55 -2.84
CA GLN A 227 15.18 10.04 -3.47
C GLN A 227 13.93 10.39 -2.63
N ARG A 228 13.90 10.06 -1.33
CA ARG A 228 12.76 10.33 -0.44
C ARG A 228 12.53 11.84 -0.20
N ARG A 229 13.58 12.67 -0.28
CA ARG A 229 13.44 14.15 -0.30
C ARG A 229 12.80 14.61 -1.61
N MET A 230 13.23 14.07 -2.75
CA MET A 230 12.63 14.34 -4.06
C MET A 230 11.18 13.84 -4.13
N ASP A 231 10.85 12.67 -3.59
CA ASP A 231 9.48 12.12 -3.58
C ASP A 231 8.55 13.00 -2.74
N ALA A 232 9.03 13.55 -1.63
CA ALA A 232 8.29 14.50 -0.82
C ALA A 232 8.14 15.88 -1.49
N ALA A 233 9.16 16.37 -2.21
CA ALA A 233 9.14 17.66 -2.91
C ALA A 233 8.37 17.63 -4.25
N ASN A 234 8.34 16.48 -4.93
CA ASN A 234 7.43 16.18 -6.05
C ASN A 234 6.07 15.64 -5.55
N GLY A 235 5.86 15.62 -4.23
CA GLY A 235 4.58 15.34 -3.61
C GLY A 235 3.52 16.33 -4.09
N ALA A 236 2.28 15.86 -4.18
CA ALA A 236 1.23 16.61 -4.84
C ALA A 236 0.92 17.94 -4.14
N THR A 237 1.22 19.05 -4.81
CA THR A 237 0.91 20.42 -4.36
C THR A 237 -0.59 20.56 -4.11
N ALA A 238 -0.97 21.19 -3.00
CA ALA A 238 -2.38 21.45 -2.69
C ALA A 238 -3.00 22.44 -3.70
N PRO A 239 -4.28 22.26 -4.11
CA PRO A 239 -5.21 21.21 -3.67
C PRO A 239 -4.92 19.84 -4.31
N TYR A 240 -4.84 18.80 -3.47
CA TYR A 240 -4.68 17.42 -3.92
C TYR A 240 -5.95 16.94 -4.64
N THR A 241 -5.87 16.76 -5.95
CA THR A 241 -6.88 16.03 -6.72
C THR A 241 -6.45 14.56 -6.79
N PRO A 242 -7.15 13.62 -6.11
CA PRO A 242 -6.86 12.21 -6.25
C PRO A 242 -7.12 11.76 -7.69
N THR A 243 -6.27 10.87 -8.19
CA THR A 243 -6.59 10.11 -9.40
C THR A 243 -7.72 9.13 -9.07
N TRP A 244 -8.86 9.31 -9.73
CA TRP A 244 -10.10 8.57 -9.51
C TRP A 244 -10.61 7.98 -10.83
N ALA A 245 -11.35 6.89 -10.72
CA ALA A 245 -12.06 6.24 -11.81
C ALA A 245 -13.41 5.79 -11.26
N LEU A 246 -14.47 5.88 -12.08
CA LEU A 246 -15.80 5.41 -11.74
C LEU A 246 -16.03 3.98 -12.21
N ARG A 247 -15.39 3.59 -13.33
CA ARG A 247 -15.72 2.34 -14.03
C ARG A 247 -14.61 1.32 -13.90
N LEU A 248 -15.00 0.05 -13.82
CA LEU A 248 -14.08 -1.06 -13.94
C LEU A 248 -13.28 -0.95 -15.26
N GLY A 249 -11.97 -1.00 -15.16
CA GLY A 249 -11.05 -0.88 -16.28
C GLY A 249 -10.95 0.51 -16.91
N GLU A 250 -11.68 1.54 -16.44
CA GLU A 250 -11.52 2.91 -16.97
C GLU A 250 -10.08 3.38 -16.89
N GLN A 251 -9.43 3.10 -15.78
CA GLN A 251 -8.01 3.34 -15.58
C GLN A 251 -7.38 2.22 -14.76
N VAL A 252 -6.34 1.63 -15.32
CA VAL A 252 -5.48 0.65 -14.65
C VAL A 252 -4.09 1.25 -14.53
N GLN A 253 -3.46 1.17 -13.34
CA GLN A 253 -2.08 1.59 -13.15
C GLN A 253 -1.16 0.36 -13.24
N ILE A 254 -0.06 0.47 -14.00
CA ILE A 254 0.96 -0.58 -14.17
C ILE A 254 2.34 -0.03 -13.85
N ASP A 255 3.07 -0.76 -13.00
CA ASP A 255 4.42 -0.39 -12.54
C ASP A 255 5.19 -1.64 -12.04
N SER A 256 6.47 -1.47 -11.69
CA SER A 256 7.36 -2.52 -11.17
C SER A 256 8.05 -2.08 -9.88
N THR A 257 8.03 -2.91 -8.84
CA THR A 257 8.77 -2.69 -7.59
C THR A 257 9.76 -3.83 -7.28
N GLY A 258 10.85 -3.54 -6.58
CA GLY A 258 11.67 -4.58 -5.97
C GLY A 258 10.92 -5.19 -4.79
N LEU A 259 10.74 -6.51 -4.79
CA LEU A 259 10.09 -7.22 -3.68
C LEU A 259 11.17 -7.62 -2.66
N ASP A 260 10.88 -7.46 -1.37
CA ASP A 260 11.89 -7.62 -0.30
C ASP A 260 12.12 -9.11 0.07
N ILE A 261 12.19 -9.97 -0.94
CA ILE A 261 12.23 -11.45 -0.84
C ILE A 261 13.34 -12.02 -1.74
N ILE A 262 14.02 -13.05 -1.26
CA ILE A 262 14.88 -13.93 -2.06
C ILE A 262 14.11 -15.20 -2.44
N ALA A 263 14.18 -15.58 -3.71
CA ALA A 263 13.66 -16.83 -4.25
C ALA A 263 14.80 -17.73 -4.78
N VAL A 264 14.49 -18.97 -5.16
CA VAL A 264 15.36 -19.84 -5.96
C VAL A 264 15.05 -19.63 -7.44
N GLY A 265 16.05 -19.18 -8.21
CA GLY A 265 15.93 -19.00 -9.66
C GLY A 265 15.98 -20.32 -10.44
N ASP A 266 15.65 -20.29 -11.75
CA ASP A 266 15.58 -21.50 -12.59
C ASP A 266 16.91 -22.29 -12.70
N ASP A 267 18.04 -21.76 -12.20
CA ASP A 267 19.37 -22.38 -12.15
C ASP A 267 19.74 -23.02 -10.79
N GLY A 268 18.83 -22.94 -9.81
CA GLY A 268 19.01 -23.44 -8.45
C GLY A 268 19.73 -22.49 -7.49
N ARG A 269 19.95 -21.21 -7.86
CA ARG A 269 20.61 -20.22 -6.98
C ARG A 269 19.63 -19.25 -6.32
N PRO A 270 19.95 -18.74 -5.11
CA PRO A 270 19.23 -17.62 -4.50
C PRO A 270 19.27 -16.36 -5.39
N VAL A 271 18.13 -15.71 -5.59
CA VAL A 271 17.97 -14.53 -6.44
C VAL A 271 16.99 -13.53 -5.84
N GLN A 272 17.29 -12.24 -5.96
CA GLN A 272 16.35 -11.15 -5.64
C GLN A 272 15.21 -11.12 -6.66
N VAL A 273 14.00 -10.69 -6.26
CA VAL A 273 12.85 -10.64 -7.17
C VAL A 273 12.20 -9.26 -7.25
N GLU A 274 11.41 -9.09 -8.31
CA GLU A 274 10.76 -7.86 -8.73
C GLU A 274 9.31 -8.20 -9.07
N LEU A 275 8.37 -7.41 -8.57
CA LEU A 275 6.93 -7.56 -8.76
C LEU A 275 6.44 -6.49 -9.73
N THR A 276 5.86 -6.91 -10.85
CA THR A 276 5.07 -6.06 -11.74
C THR A 276 3.59 -6.36 -11.54
N ALA A 277 2.76 -5.34 -11.39
CA ALA A 277 1.32 -5.51 -11.18
C ALA A 277 0.48 -4.54 -12.03
N ALA A 278 -0.76 -4.93 -12.28
CA ALA A 278 -1.84 -4.08 -12.78
C ALA A 278 -2.89 -3.92 -11.68
N ILE A 279 -3.16 -2.67 -11.30
CA ILE A 279 -4.16 -2.30 -10.29
C ILE A 279 -5.28 -1.51 -10.96
N ASP A 280 -6.53 -1.98 -10.84
CA ASP A 280 -7.70 -1.20 -11.25
C ASP A 280 -7.94 -0.04 -10.27
N VAL A 281 -8.11 1.18 -10.76
CA VAL A 281 -8.20 2.38 -9.90
C VAL A 281 -9.54 2.46 -9.16
N ALA A 282 -10.63 1.97 -9.77
CA ALA A 282 -11.98 2.04 -9.21
C ALA A 282 -12.22 0.99 -8.11
N SER A 283 -11.85 -0.27 -8.36
CA SER A 283 -12.02 -1.38 -7.42
C SER A 283 -10.82 -1.64 -6.49
N ARG A 284 -9.63 -1.10 -6.81
CA ARG A 284 -8.35 -1.43 -6.14
C ARG A 284 -7.94 -2.90 -6.24
N SER A 285 -8.59 -3.68 -7.12
CA SER A 285 -8.23 -5.06 -7.39
C SER A 285 -6.88 -5.17 -8.07
N ILE A 286 -6.04 -6.11 -7.61
CA ILE A 286 -4.86 -6.58 -8.34
C ILE A 286 -5.36 -7.52 -9.46
N ILE A 287 -5.44 -7.00 -10.68
CA ILE A 287 -5.97 -7.74 -11.83
C ILE A 287 -4.86 -8.52 -12.56
N GLY A 288 -3.63 -7.98 -12.55
CA GLY A 288 -2.42 -8.63 -13.05
C GLY A 288 -1.30 -8.60 -12.00
N ALA A 289 -0.53 -9.70 -11.88
CA ALA A 289 0.65 -9.79 -11.02
C ALA A 289 1.67 -10.78 -11.60
N MET A 290 2.93 -10.36 -11.73
CA MET A 290 4.05 -11.20 -12.19
C MET A 290 5.29 -10.93 -11.34
N ILE A 291 5.82 -11.99 -10.72
CA ILE A 291 7.14 -12.01 -10.07
C ILE A 291 8.20 -12.45 -11.08
N VAL A 292 9.29 -11.69 -11.14
CA VAL A 292 10.46 -12.00 -12.00
C VAL A 292 11.78 -11.84 -11.23
N PRO A 293 12.81 -12.65 -11.54
CA PRO A 293 14.11 -12.53 -10.87
C PRO A 293 14.90 -11.35 -11.40
N LYS A 294 15.44 -10.55 -10.48
CA LYS A 294 16.17 -9.29 -10.73
C LYS A 294 17.67 -9.56 -10.82
N VAL A 295 18.16 -9.83 -12.03
CA VAL A 295 19.54 -10.25 -12.32
C VAL A 295 20.21 -9.28 -13.30
N PRO A 296 21.28 -8.55 -12.91
CA PRO A 296 22.00 -7.68 -13.82
C PRO A 296 22.73 -8.50 -14.91
N GLY A 297 22.42 -8.24 -16.18
CA GLY A 297 23.04 -8.97 -17.30
C GLY A 297 24.54 -8.71 -17.44
N ARG A 298 25.32 -9.76 -17.70
CA ARG A 298 26.79 -9.73 -17.76
C ARG A 298 27.28 -9.44 -19.19
N GLY A 299 28.32 -8.62 -19.33
CA GLY A 299 28.97 -8.33 -20.63
C GLY A 299 28.82 -6.88 -21.13
N PRO A 300 29.40 -6.55 -22.30
CA PRO A 300 29.45 -5.18 -22.84
C PRO A 300 28.07 -4.59 -23.15
N ARG A 301 27.97 -3.24 -23.21
CA ARG A 301 26.78 -2.54 -23.72
C ARG A 301 26.38 -3.10 -25.09
N GLY A 302 25.10 -3.42 -25.26
CA GLY A 302 24.57 -4.03 -26.50
C GLY A 302 24.78 -5.54 -26.66
N ARG A 303 25.58 -6.21 -25.81
CA ARG A 303 25.79 -7.67 -25.83
C ARG A 303 25.72 -8.33 -24.45
N ARG A 304 24.97 -7.75 -23.50
CA ARG A 304 24.71 -8.37 -22.19
C ARG A 304 23.91 -9.66 -22.34
N LEU A 305 24.35 -10.72 -21.66
CA LEU A 305 23.70 -12.04 -21.63
C LEU A 305 23.35 -12.42 -20.18
N GLY A 306 22.32 -13.26 -20.00
CA GLY A 306 21.89 -13.78 -18.70
C GLY A 306 21.10 -12.81 -17.78
N GLY A 307 20.86 -11.57 -18.21
CA GLY A 307 20.12 -10.58 -17.42
C GLY A 307 18.60 -10.79 -17.40
N ARG A 308 17.95 -10.56 -16.26
CA ARG A 308 16.49 -10.70 -16.05
C ARG A 308 15.98 -9.65 -15.04
N GLY A 309 14.68 -9.46 -15.05
CA GLY A 309 13.91 -8.30 -14.60
C GLY A 309 12.76 -8.15 -15.60
N THR A 310 11.73 -7.34 -15.34
CA THR A 310 10.51 -7.37 -16.16
C THR A 310 10.83 -7.03 -17.62
N ARG A 311 10.52 -7.97 -18.53
CA ARG A 311 10.57 -7.80 -19.98
C ARG A 311 9.16 -7.44 -20.48
N SER A 312 9.04 -6.88 -21.67
CA SER A 312 7.75 -6.45 -22.24
C SER A 312 6.72 -7.59 -22.36
N PHE A 313 7.19 -8.82 -22.63
CA PHE A 313 6.32 -9.99 -22.64
C PHE A 313 5.77 -10.35 -21.26
N ASP A 314 6.51 -10.07 -20.20
CA ASP A 314 6.10 -10.36 -18.83
C ASP A 314 4.94 -9.42 -18.43
N ALA A 315 4.96 -8.17 -18.94
CA ALA A 315 3.84 -7.24 -18.85
C ALA A 315 2.63 -7.67 -19.72
N VAL A 316 2.85 -8.32 -20.87
CA VAL A 316 1.76 -8.91 -21.69
C VAL A 316 1.13 -10.12 -21.00
N LEU A 317 1.91 -11.00 -20.36
CA LEU A 317 1.40 -12.11 -19.54
C LEU A 317 0.58 -11.59 -18.35
N MET A 318 1.10 -10.56 -17.67
CA MET A 318 0.43 -9.89 -16.56
C MET A 318 -0.90 -9.25 -17.00
N LEU A 319 -0.93 -8.62 -18.18
CA LEU A 319 -2.17 -8.10 -18.80
C LEU A 319 -3.15 -9.23 -19.16
N ALA A 320 -2.67 -10.38 -19.65
CA ALA A 320 -3.52 -11.52 -20.00
C ALA A 320 -4.25 -12.11 -18.77
N GLN A 321 -3.65 -12.06 -17.57
CA GLN A 321 -4.30 -12.45 -16.31
C GLN A 321 -5.53 -11.59 -15.98
N ALA A 322 -5.60 -10.34 -16.46
CA ALA A 322 -6.75 -9.46 -16.25
C ALA A 322 -7.92 -9.74 -17.21
N LEU A 323 -7.68 -10.49 -18.31
CA LEU A 323 -8.62 -10.70 -19.41
C LEU A 323 -9.32 -12.07 -19.37
N ALA A 324 -8.88 -13.00 -18.54
CA ALA A 324 -9.43 -14.34 -18.42
C ALA A 324 -9.48 -14.79 -16.95
N PRO A 325 -10.47 -15.62 -16.54
CA PRO A 325 -10.51 -16.17 -15.19
C PRO A 325 -9.23 -16.98 -14.89
N MET A 326 -8.60 -16.70 -13.76
CA MET A 326 -7.49 -17.52 -13.27
C MET A 326 -8.06 -18.76 -12.55
N PRO A 327 -7.77 -20.00 -12.96
CA PRO A 327 -8.23 -21.18 -12.25
C PRO A 327 -7.58 -21.28 -10.87
N GLY A 328 -8.35 -21.71 -9.87
CA GLY A 328 -7.78 -22.14 -8.59
C GLY A 328 -6.87 -23.35 -8.78
N ARG A 329 -5.79 -23.45 -7.99
CA ARG A 329 -4.75 -24.48 -8.17
C ARG A 329 -4.82 -25.57 -7.09
N PRO A 330 -4.35 -26.79 -7.37
CA PRO A 330 -4.34 -27.87 -6.38
C PRO A 330 -3.54 -27.48 -5.13
N GLY A 331 -4.15 -27.61 -3.95
CA GLY A 331 -3.55 -27.25 -2.66
C GLY A 331 -3.91 -25.85 -2.15
N TRP A 332 -4.55 -25.00 -2.97
CA TRP A 332 -5.08 -23.72 -2.48
C TRP A 332 -6.28 -23.91 -1.55
N SER A 333 -6.46 -22.97 -0.63
CA SER A 333 -7.63 -22.89 0.24
C SER A 333 -8.92 -22.69 -0.57
N PRO A 334 -10.04 -23.35 -0.21
CA PRO A 334 -11.36 -23.06 -0.78
C PRO A 334 -11.80 -21.59 -0.63
N LEU A 335 -11.27 -20.85 0.34
CA LEU A 335 -11.53 -19.41 0.53
C LEU A 335 -10.92 -18.55 -0.58
N ALA A 336 -9.93 -19.07 -1.33
CA ALA A 336 -9.34 -18.38 -2.47
C ALA A 336 -10.16 -18.51 -3.78
N LEU A 337 -11.31 -19.21 -3.75
CA LEU A 337 -12.17 -19.45 -4.93
C LEU A 337 -13.28 -18.39 -5.06
N ALA A 338 -13.63 -18.03 -6.30
CA ALA A 338 -14.65 -17.00 -6.60
C ALA A 338 -16.03 -17.33 -5.99
N GLU A 339 -16.40 -18.61 -5.96
CA GLU A 339 -17.61 -19.15 -5.32
C GLU A 339 -17.74 -18.79 -3.83
N ARG A 340 -16.60 -18.57 -3.15
CA ARG A 340 -16.53 -18.33 -1.69
C ARG A 340 -16.18 -16.88 -1.35
N SER A 341 -16.42 -15.96 -2.30
CA SER A 341 -16.07 -14.54 -2.20
C SER A 341 -17.27 -13.62 -2.42
N GLU A 342 -17.12 -12.32 -2.15
CA GLU A 342 -18.14 -11.30 -2.43
C GLU A 342 -18.34 -10.97 -3.94
N MET A 343 -17.73 -11.72 -4.86
CA MET A 343 -17.94 -11.54 -6.31
C MET A 343 -19.34 -12.04 -6.75
N PRO A 344 -19.94 -11.47 -7.83
CA PRO A 344 -21.23 -11.92 -8.37
C PRO A 344 -21.08 -13.24 -9.15
N TYR A 345 -20.71 -14.32 -8.45
CA TYR A 345 -20.21 -15.57 -9.03
C TYR A 345 -21.19 -16.23 -10.01
N ALA A 346 -22.49 -16.28 -9.68
CA ALA A 346 -23.50 -16.91 -10.52
C ALA A 346 -23.62 -16.21 -11.90
N ASP A 347 -23.67 -14.88 -11.90
CA ASP A 347 -23.76 -14.09 -13.14
C ASP A 347 -22.47 -14.20 -13.96
N LEU A 348 -21.31 -14.23 -13.30
CA LEU A 348 -20.02 -14.39 -13.96
C LEU A 348 -19.85 -15.77 -14.59
N VAL A 349 -20.31 -16.85 -13.95
CA VAL A 349 -20.33 -18.20 -14.52
C VAL A 349 -21.32 -18.30 -15.70
N ALA A 350 -22.45 -17.59 -15.63
CA ALA A 350 -23.39 -17.50 -16.76
C ALA A 350 -22.82 -16.71 -17.95
N CYS A 351 -21.94 -15.72 -17.72
CA CYS A 351 -21.25 -14.96 -18.77
C CYS A 351 -20.01 -15.67 -19.34
N ASP A 352 -19.23 -16.34 -18.49
CA ASP A 352 -18.02 -17.08 -18.86
C ASP A 352 -17.90 -18.36 -18.01
N PRO A 353 -18.24 -19.54 -18.55
CA PRO A 353 -18.14 -20.81 -17.83
C PRO A 353 -16.76 -21.14 -17.26
N ARG A 354 -15.69 -20.48 -17.73
CA ARG A 354 -14.33 -20.61 -17.18
C ARG A 354 -14.18 -20.00 -15.78
N MET A 355 -15.18 -19.26 -15.30
CA MET A 355 -15.27 -18.79 -13.91
C MET A 355 -15.53 -19.94 -12.92
N ALA A 356 -16.08 -21.08 -13.38
CA ALA A 356 -16.29 -22.24 -12.51
C ALA A 356 -14.95 -22.80 -12.00
N GLY A 357 -14.76 -22.81 -10.68
CA GLY A 357 -13.47 -23.16 -10.06
C GLY A 357 -12.36 -22.11 -10.22
N ALA A 358 -12.69 -20.89 -10.64
CA ALA A 358 -11.73 -19.78 -10.69
C ALA A 358 -11.41 -19.22 -9.29
N ALA A 359 -10.26 -18.55 -9.19
CA ALA A 359 -9.83 -17.79 -8.04
C ALA A 359 -10.74 -16.56 -7.81
N ALA A 360 -10.83 -16.08 -6.57
CA ALA A 360 -11.57 -14.89 -6.14
C ALA A 360 -10.92 -13.56 -6.58
N ARG A 361 -10.64 -13.45 -7.89
CA ARG A 361 -9.85 -12.38 -8.50
C ARG A 361 -10.59 -11.84 -9.74
N PRO A 362 -10.97 -10.54 -9.77
CA PRO A 362 -11.76 -9.97 -10.85
C PRO A 362 -11.12 -10.02 -12.23
N VAL A 363 -11.92 -10.37 -13.23
CA VAL A 363 -11.62 -10.22 -14.66
C VAL A 363 -12.07 -8.82 -15.08
N ILE A 364 -11.13 -7.96 -15.45
CA ILE A 364 -11.37 -6.56 -15.78
C ILE A 364 -10.56 -6.21 -17.03
N ARG A 365 -11.25 -5.96 -18.15
CA ARG A 365 -10.63 -5.46 -19.38
C ARG A 365 -10.25 -3.98 -19.22
N PRO A 366 -8.96 -3.60 -19.29
CA PRO A 366 -8.58 -2.20 -19.25
C PRO A 366 -9.07 -1.45 -20.51
N ARG A 367 -9.49 -0.19 -20.34
CA ARG A 367 -9.78 0.81 -21.38
C ARG A 367 -8.62 1.79 -21.52
N MET A 368 -8.00 2.14 -20.39
CA MET A 368 -6.75 2.91 -20.29
C MET A 368 -5.78 2.21 -19.34
N ILE A 369 -4.51 2.17 -19.71
CA ILE A 369 -3.41 1.80 -18.82
C ILE A 369 -2.52 3.04 -18.62
N VAL A 370 -2.27 3.42 -17.37
CA VAL A 370 -1.20 4.35 -17.01
C VAL A 370 0.06 3.55 -16.73
N VAL A 371 1.14 3.86 -17.45
CA VAL A 371 2.48 3.26 -17.27
C VAL A 371 3.48 4.32 -16.88
N ASP A 372 4.51 3.97 -16.11
CA ASP A 372 5.68 4.85 -15.95
C ASP A 372 6.54 4.89 -17.24
N HIS A 373 7.45 5.86 -17.35
CA HIS A 373 8.40 6.03 -18.44
C HIS A 373 9.44 4.89 -18.56
N GLY A 374 9.31 3.81 -17.78
CA GLY A 374 10.13 2.61 -17.84
C GLY A 374 10.18 2.02 -19.25
N LYS A 375 11.39 1.75 -19.75
CA LYS A 375 11.68 1.22 -21.10
C LYS A 375 11.03 -0.14 -21.42
N ILE A 376 10.42 -0.77 -20.42
CA ILE A 376 9.77 -2.08 -20.47
C ILE A 376 8.35 -1.93 -21.01
N PHE A 377 7.60 -0.95 -20.50
CA PHE A 377 6.21 -0.70 -20.86
C PHE A 377 6.11 0.13 -22.15
N ASN A 378 7.07 1.02 -22.40
CA ASN A 378 7.21 1.77 -23.66
C ASN A 378 7.82 0.92 -24.80
N SER A 379 7.38 -0.32 -24.96
CA SER A 379 7.87 -1.23 -26.01
C SER A 379 6.81 -1.45 -27.10
N GLU A 380 7.27 -1.47 -28.35
CA GLU A 380 6.46 -1.73 -29.56
C GLU A 380 5.52 -2.94 -29.38
N HIS A 381 6.01 -4.04 -28.82
CA HIS A 381 5.21 -5.26 -28.62
C HIS A 381 4.08 -5.09 -27.59
N PHE A 382 4.31 -4.42 -26.47
CA PHE A 382 3.28 -4.21 -25.44
C PHE A 382 2.22 -3.21 -25.94
N ASP A 383 2.66 -2.16 -26.61
CA ASP A 383 1.84 -1.12 -27.23
C ASP A 383 0.97 -1.67 -28.37
N ASP A 384 1.53 -2.51 -29.26
CA ASP A 384 0.78 -3.26 -30.28
C ASP A 384 -0.28 -4.19 -29.69
N VAL A 385 0.05 -4.91 -28.61
CA VAL A 385 -0.91 -5.77 -27.91
C VAL A 385 -2.04 -4.95 -27.29
N CYS A 386 -1.72 -3.81 -26.66
CA CYS A 386 -2.73 -2.89 -26.14
C CYS A 386 -3.65 -2.37 -27.26
N ARG A 387 -3.10 -1.91 -28.39
CA ARG A 387 -3.89 -1.48 -29.56
C ARG A 387 -4.80 -2.56 -30.10
N MET A 388 -4.28 -3.78 -30.28
CA MET A 388 -5.05 -4.95 -30.74
C MET A 388 -6.22 -5.28 -29.79
N LEU A 389 -6.05 -5.04 -28.50
CA LEU A 389 -7.07 -5.23 -27.47
C LEU A 389 -7.97 -3.99 -27.25
N GLY A 390 -7.78 -2.90 -28.01
CA GLY A 390 -8.54 -1.65 -27.88
C GLY A 390 -8.23 -0.84 -26.61
N ILE A 391 -7.03 -1.02 -26.05
CA ILE A 391 -6.58 -0.43 -24.78
C ILE A 391 -5.66 0.77 -25.08
N ASN A 392 -5.95 1.92 -24.46
CA ASN A 392 -5.13 3.12 -24.59
C ASN A 392 -3.99 3.13 -23.58
N VAL A 393 -2.74 3.14 -24.05
CA VAL A 393 -1.56 3.31 -23.17
C VAL A 393 -1.28 4.81 -22.97
N ARG A 394 -1.14 5.24 -21.72
CA ARG A 394 -0.82 6.61 -21.33
C ARG A 394 0.43 6.62 -20.44
N PRO A 395 1.50 7.34 -20.78
CA PRO A 395 2.58 7.58 -19.82
C PRO A 395 2.05 8.44 -18.66
N ALA A 396 2.46 8.12 -17.43
CA ALA A 396 2.22 8.94 -16.25
C ALA A 396 2.86 10.32 -16.43
N ARG A 397 2.19 11.39 -15.99
CA ARG A 397 2.72 12.76 -16.15
C ARG A 397 4.01 12.95 -15.36
N THR A 398 5.06 13.41 -16.04
CA THR A 398 6.38 13.69 -15.45
C THR A 398 6.26 14.64 -14.26
N ARG A 399 6.82 14.27 -13.09
CA ARG A 399 6.71 15.00 -11.81
C ARG A 399 5.27 15.18 -11.28
N THR A 400 4.36 14.24 -11.56
CA THR A 400 2.99 14.25 -11.04
C THR A 400 2.71 13.01 -10.19
N ALA A 401 2.96 13.07 -8.88
CA ALA A 401 2.79 11.92 -7.98
C ALA A 401 1.36 11.37 -7.90
N THR A 402 0.33 12.18 -8.21
CA THR A 402 -1.07 11.72 -8.18
C THR A 402 -1.38 10.61 -9.18
N ASP A 403 -0.71 10.61 -10.35
CA ASP A 403 -0.95 9.68 -11.46
C ASP A 403 -0.64 8.21 -11.12
N LYS A 404 0.16 7.94 -10.07
CA LYS A 404 0.59 6.60 -9.63
C LYS A 404 0.33 6.30 -8.14
N ALA A 405 -0.29 7.22 -7.40
CA ALA A 405 -0.48 7.10 -5.95
C ALA A 405 -1.25 5.81 -5.52
N VAL A 406 -2.08 5.23 -6.39
CA VAL A 406 -2.81 3.99 -6.10
C VAL A 406 -1.89 2.76 -6.14
N ILE A 407 -1.09 2.60 -7.20
CA ILE A 407 -0.16 1.47 -7.31
C ILE A 407 0.99 1.56 -6.29
N GLU A 408 1.48 2.77 -6.00
CA GLU A 408 2.51 3.00 -4.98
C GLU A 408 2.00 2.64 -3.57
N SER A 409 0.78 3.06 -3.24
CA SER A 409 0.10 2.65 -2.00
C SER A 409 -0.09 1.13 -1.92
N THR A 410 -0.49 0.51 -3.04
CA THR A 410 -0.69 -0.95 -3.13
C THR A 410 0.63 -1.71 -2.92
N PHE A 411 1.73 -1.31 -3.57
CA PHE A 411 3.05 -1.92 -3.33
C PHE A 411 3.53 -1.74 -1.88
N GLY A 412 3.27 -0.57 -1.28
CA GLY A 412 3.54 -0.32 0.13
C GLY A 412 2.72 -1.23 1.08
N ALA A 413 1.53 -1.66 0.66
CA ALA A 413 0.70 -2.60 1.40
C ALA A 413 1.12 -4.07 1.15
N VAL A 414 1.43 -4.48 -0.09
CA VAL A 414 1.93 -5.82 -0.42
C VAL A 414 3.22 -6.13 0.36
N LYS A 415 4.18 -5.20 0.43
CA LYS A 415 5.40 -5.39 1.22
C LYS A 415 5.14 -5.65 2.72
N LYS A 416 4.09 -5.04 3.28
CA LYS A 416 3.69 -5.18 4.70
C LYS A 416 2.81 -6.40 4.98
N ARG A 417 1.92 -6.77 4.06
CA ARG A 417 0.92 -7.84 4.26
C ARG A 417 1.36 -9.18 3.71
N PHE A 418 2.08 -9.20 2.59
CA PHE A 418 2.61 -10.41 1.98
C PHE A 418 4.08 -10.60 2.40
N SER A 419 4.98 -9.72 1.93
CA SER A 419 6.42 -10.02 1.90
C SER A 419 7.05 -10.35 3.24
N GLN A 420 6.64 -9.71 4.34
CA GLN A 420 7.24 -9.92 5.65
C GLN A 420 6.96 -11.29 6.29
N TYR A 421 5.97 -12.03 5.80
CA TYR A 421 5.60 -13.36 6.31
C TYR A 421 6.14 -14.51 5.44
N VAL A 422 6.71 -14.21 4.28
CA VAL A 422 7.17 -15.22 3.31
C VAL A 422 8.63 -15.61 3.59
N ALA A 423 8.92 -16.91 3.60
CA ALA A 423 10.29 -17.41 3.70
C ALA A 423 11.19 -16.84 2.59
N GLY A 424 12.34 -16.30 2.99
CA GLY A 424 13.24 -15.54 2.12
C GLY A 424 13.13 -14.01 2.25
N TYR A 425 12.24 -13.48 3.09
CA TYR A 425 12.15 -12.04 3.40
C TYR A 425 13.49 -11.45 3.88
N THR A 426 13.93 -10.36 3.25
CA THR A 426 15.21 -9.69 3.58
C THR A 426 15.07 -8.47 4.47
N GLY A 427 13.84 -7.98 4.72
CA GLY A 427 13.61 -6.64 5.25
C GLY A 427 13.78 -5.55 4.18
N SER A 428 13.16 -4.40 4.42
CA SER A 428 13.17 -3.21 3.55
C SER A 428 14.37 -2.27 3.76
N ASP A 429 15.29 -2.63 4.66
CA ASP A 429 16.48 -1.84 5.00
C ASP A 429 17.71 -2.76 5.10
N LEU A 430 18.79 -2.39 4.41
CA LEU A 430 20.07 -3.11 4.40
C LEU A 430 20.64 -3.30 5.81
N ALA A 431 20.44 -2.32 6.72
CA ALA A 431 20.92 -2.38 8.09
C ALA A 431 20.09 -3.32 9.00
N ARG A 432 18.88 -3.73 8.58
CA ARG A 432 18.01 -4.67 9.33
C ARG A 432 17.95 -6.07 8.71
N ARG A 433 18.75 -6.33 7.68
CA ARG A 433 18.74 -7.60 6.94
C ARG A 433 19.40 -8.72 7.74
N GLY A 434 18.67 -9.83 7.93
CA GLY A 434 19.19 -11.02 8.58
C GLY A 434 20.40 -11.61 7.85
N LYS A 435 21.48 -11.91 8.58
CA LYS A 435 22.78 -12.34 8.01
C LYS A 435 22.71 -13.59 7.12
N HIS A 436 21.74 -14.49 7.36
CA HIS A 436 21.67 -15.82 6.76
C HIS A 436 20.38 -16.09 5.94
N VAL A 437 19.65 -15.05 5.52
CA VAL A 437 18.36 -15.23 4.80
C VAL A 437 18.50 -16.08 3.53
N ALA A 438 19.58 -15.90 2.76
CA ALA A 438 19.86 -16.67 1.55
C ALA A 438 20.31 -18.13 1.81
N GLU A 439 20.45 -18.52 3.07
CA GLU A 439 20.92 -19.83 3.51
C GLU A 439 19.82 -20.70 4.12
N GLY A 440 18.66 -20.10 4.42
CA GLY A 440 17.49 -20.74 5.00
C GLY A 440 16.51 -21.30 3.96
N PRO A 441 15.23 -21.53 4.33
CA PRO A 441 14.21 -21.95 3.39
C PRO A 441 13.91 -20.84 2.36
N LEU A 442 13.91 -21.20 1.07
CA LEU A 442 13.60 -20.31 -0.04
C LEU A 442 12.62 -21.01 -0.99
N TRP A 443 11.60 -20.28 -1.44
CA TRP A 443 10.65 -20.72 -2.48
C TRP A 443 11.27 -20.60 -3.87
N SER A 444 10.91 -21.47 -4.82
CA SER A 444 11.21 -21.20 -6.24
C SER A 444 10.34 -20.06 -6.79
N LEU A 445 10.77 -19.46 -7.90
CA LEU A 445 10.01 -18.37 -8.56
C LEU A 445 8.56 -18.75 -8.88
N ASN A 446 8.29 -20.00 -9.22
CA ASN A 446 6.94 -20.46 -9.55
C ASN A 446 6.08 -20.63 -8.30
N GLU A 447 6.61 -21.21 -7.22
CA GLU A 447 5.91 -21.38 -5.94
C GLU A 447 5.66 -20.02 -5.27
N LEU A 448 6.60 -19.08 -5.38
CA LEU A 448 6.45 -17.72 -4.87
C LEU A 448 5.37 -16.92 -5.64
N GLN A 449 5.24 -17.14 -6.95
CA GLN A 449 4.13 -16.62 -7.76
C GLN A 449 2.80 -17.30 -7.38
N ASP A 450 2.81 -18.61 -7.14
CA ASP A 450 1.65 -19.39 -6.70
C ASP A 450 1.08 -18.85 -5.37
N LEU A 451 1.96 -18.69 -4.38
CA LEU A 451 1.67 -18.12 -3.06
C LEU A 451 1.18 -16.66 -3.14
N LEU A 452 1.70 -15.87 -4.08
CA LEU A 452 1.21 -14.51 -4.33
C LEU A 452 -0.19 -14.52 -4.95
N ASP A 453 -0.44 -15.35 -5.96
CA ASP A 453 -1.74 -15.43 -6.62
C ASP A 453 -2.83 -15.94 -5.64
N GLU A 454 -2.51 -16.90 -4.77
CA GLU A 454 -3.41 -17.35 -3.69
C GLU A 454 -3.65 -16.23 -2.66
N TRP A 455 -2.61 -15.59 -2.14
CA TRP A 455 -2.73 -14.47 -1.19
C TRP A 455 -3.54 -13.30 -1.76
N ILE A 456 -3.41 -12.99 -3.06
CA ILE A 456 -4.25 -11.98 -3.71
C ILE A 456 -5.73 -12.34 -3.59
N ALA A 457 -6.11 -13.56 -3.98
CA ALA A 457 -7.50 -14.00 -3.98
C ALA A 457 -8.09 -14.16 -2.56
N MET A 458 -7.25 -14.55 -1.60
CA MET A 458 -7.60 -14.83 -0.21
C MET A 458 -7.68 -13.57 0.66
N ASP A 459 -6.59 -12.79 0.71
CA ASP A 459 -6.39 -11.69 1.66
C ASP A 459 -6.68 -10.33 1.01
N TRP A 460 -6.03 -10.03 -0.12
CA TRP A 460 -6.14 -8.69 -0.75
C TRP A 460 -7.55 -8.40 -1.21
N GLN A 461 -8.11 -9.27 -2.06
CA GLN A 461 -9.38 -9.01 -2.75
C GLN A 461 -10.59 -9.04 -1.79
N GLN A 462 -10.44 -9.63 -0.59
CA GLN A 462 -11.51 -9.80 0.39
C GLN A 462 -11.39 -8.86 1.60
N THR A 463 -10.23 -8.26 1.86
CA THR A 463 -10.08 -7.30 2.96
C THR A 463 -10.60 -5.91 2.59
N ALA A 464 -11.40 -5.29 3.47
CA ALA A 464 -11.82 -3.90 3.31
C ALA A 464 -10.63 -2.91 3.24
N HIS A 465 -10.75 -1.85 2.45
CA HIS A 465 -9.68 -0.85 2.28
C HIS A 465 -10.15 0.57 2.59
N ASP A 466 -9.29 1.37 3.24
CA ASP A 466 -9.54 2.79 3.43
C ASP A 466 -9.56 3.60 2.13
N GLY A 467 -8.97 3.08 1.05
CA GLY A 467 -9.08 3.65 -0.29
C GLY A 467 -10.41 3.36 -1.01
N LEU A 468 -11.34 2.63 -0.38
CA LEU A 468 -12.65 2.26 -0.92
C LEU A 468 -13.77 2.65 0.05
N ARG A 469 -14.89 3.14 -0.46
CA ARG A 469 -16.14 3.33 0.29
C ARG A 469 -17.32 2.91 -0.56
N SER A 470 -18.39 2.41 0.06
CA SER A 470 -19.63 2.09 -0.66
C SER A 470 -20.19 3.36 -1.32
N PRO A 471 -20.48 3.37 -2.64
CA PRO A 471 -21.09 4.51 -3.33
C PRO A 471 -22.45 4.91 -2.75
N PHE A 472 -23.17 3.95 -2.17
CA PHE A 472 -24.49 4.15 -1.55
C PHE A 472 -24.42 4.49 -0.05
N LEU A 473 -23.34 4.10 0.63
CA LEU A 473 -23.15 4.31 2.07
C LEU A 473 -21.69 4.75 2.35
N PRO A 474 -21.33 6.02 2.12
CA PRO A 474 -19.93 6.48 2.14
C PRO A 474 -19.17 6.33 3.47
N GLY A 475 -19.86 6.04 4.58
CA GLY A 475 -19.23 5.69 5.86
C GLY A 475 -18.65 4.27 5.93
N ILE A 476 -19.04 3.37 5.02
CA ILE A 476 -18.67 1.95 5.04
C ILE A 476 -17.47 1.69 4.13
N THR A 477 -16.37 1.17 4.71
CA THR A 477 -15.24 0.58 3.98
C THR A 477 -15.67 -0.71 3.28
N VAL A 478 -15.16 -0.97 2.08
CA VAL A 478 -15.49 -2.18 1.31
C VAL A 478 -14.24 -2.87 0.79
N SER A 479 -14.34 -4.17 0.54
CA SER A 479 -13.29 -4.99 -0.08
C SER A 479 -13.21 -4.75 -1.60
N PRO A 480 -12.06 -5.03 -2.26
CA PRO A 480 -11.97 -4.96 -3.71
C PRO A 480 -13.03 -5.81 -4.44
N ASN A 481 -13.29 -7.04 -3.98
CA ASN A 481 -14.34 -7.90 -4.57
C ASN A 481 -15.75 -7.34 -4.36
N ARG A 482 -16.06 -6.74 -3.20
CA ARG A 482 -17.35 -6.08 -2.96
C ARG A 482 -17.52 -4.81 -3.79
N MET A 483 -16.44 -4.04 -4.00
CA MET A 483 -16.48 -2.90 -4.92
C MET A 483 -16.66 -3.37 -6.37
N TYR A 484 -15.94 -4.41 -6.78
CA TYR A 484 -16.13 -5.05 -8.09
C TYR A 484 -17.57 -5.51 -8.30
N ALA A 485 -18.17 -6.22 -7.33
CA ALA A 485 -19.57 -6.62 -7.38
C ALA A 485 -20.53 -5.43 -7.47
N THR A 486 -20.26 -4.36 -6.71
CA THR A 486 -21.05 -3.12 -6.73
C THR A 486 -21.01 -2.44 -8.11
N LEU A 487 -19.83 -2.39 -8.74
CA LEU A 487 -19.66 -1.77 -10.06
C LEU A 487 -20.17 -2.68 -11.21
N VAL A 488 -20.06 -4.01 -11.09
CA VAL A 488 -20.73 -4.95 -12.01
C VAL A 488 -22.25 -4.82 -11.92
N ALA A 489 -22.83 -4.65 -10.73
CA ALA A 489 -24.26 -4.41 -10.58
C ALA A 489 -24.72 -3.04 -11.13
N ALA A 490 -23.84 -2.04 -11.13
CA ALA A 490 -24.14 -0.70 -11.63
C ALA A 490 -23.94 -0.53 -13.16
N GLU A 491 -22.95 -1.20 -13.75
CA GLU A 491 -22.55 -1.00 -15.15
C GLU A 491 -22.57 -2.25 -16.04
N GLY A 492 -22.79 -3.42 -15.45
CA GLY A 492 -22.67 -4.73 -16.12
C GLY A 492 -21.23 -5.23 -16.22
N HIS A 493 -21.10 -6.54 -16.46
CA HIS A 493 -19.83 -7.18 -16.80
C HIS A 493 -19.79 -7.52 -18.30
N VAL A 494 -18.67 -7.23 -18.97
CA VAL A 494 -18.44 -7.58 -20.38
C VAL A 494 -17.11 -8.32 -20.48
N PRO A 495 -17.09 -9.66 -20.57
CA PRO A 495 -15.86 -10.42 -20.70
C PRO A 495 -15.23 -10.21 -22.08
N LEU A 496 -13.91 -10.45 -22.18
CA LEU A 496 -13.22 -10.63 -23.45
C LEU A 496 -12.69 -12.06 -23.53
N PRO A 497 -13.53 -13.06 -23.89
CA PRO A 497 -13.16 -14.46 -23.81
C PRO A 497 -12.24 -14.88 -24.96
N LEU A 498 -10.98 -14.46 -24.90
CA LEU A 498 -9.95 -14.83 -25.87
C LEU A 498 -9.81 -16.36 -25.92
N THR A 499 -9.95 -16.92 -27.12
CA THR A 499 -9.68 -18.35 -27.42
C THR A 499 -8.19 -18.67 -27.32
N ALA A 500 -7.83 -19.95 -27.32
CA ALA A 500 -6.42 -20.36 -27.36
C ALA A 500 -5.68 -19.80 -28.59
N SER A 501 -6.35 -19.72 -29.74
CA SER A 501 -5.81 -19.16 -30.99
C SER A 501 -5.60 -17.64 -30.92
N GLU A 502 -6.47 -16.90 -30.23
CA GLU A 502 -6.29 -15.45 -30.01
C GLU A 502 -5.23 -15.16 -28.95
N ASN A 503 -5.14 -15.96 -27.88
CA ASN A 503 -4.05 -15.85 -26.91
C ASN A 503 -2.67 -16.08 -27.57
N ARG A 504 -2.56 -16.91 -28.61
CA ARG A 504 -1.35 -17.01 -29.45
C ARG A 504 -1.01 -15.71 -30.20
N LYS A 505 -2.01 -14.86 -30.52
CA LYS A 505 -1.79 -13.53 -31.12
C LYS A 505 -1.17 -12.52 -30.13
N LEU A 506 -1.22 -12.79 -28.82
CA LEU A 506 -0.54 -12.01 -27.78
C LEU A 506 0.97 -12.32 -27.66
N LEU A 507 1.44 -13.47 -28.18
CA LEU A 507 2.86 -13.88 -28.05
C LEU A 507 3.80 -13.01 -28.91
N PRO A 508 5.07 -12.81 -28.51
CA PRO A 508 6.07 -12.16 -29.34
C PRO A 508 6.36 -13.01 -30.59
N PHE A 509 6.71 -12.37 -31.70
CA PHE A 509 7.05 -13.05 -32.96
C PHE A 509 8.35 -12.58 -33.58
N LYS A 510 8.90 -13.41 -34.47
CA LYS A 510 9.97 -13.06 -35.41
C LYS A 510 9.51 -13.36 -36.83
N ARG A 511 9.78 -12.45 -37.79
CA ARG A 511 9.45 -12.64 -39.21
C ARG A 511 10.57 -13.45 -39.88
N LEU A 512 10.40 -14.77 -39.98
CA LEU A 512 11.45 -15.72 -40.41
C LEU A 512 11.04 -16.48 -41.68
N LYS A 513 12.03 -16.87 -42.50
CA LYS A 513 11.84 -17.84 -43.58
C LYS A 513 11.99 -19.26 -43.06
N VAL A 514 11.09 -20.16 -43.45
CA VAL A 514 11.24 -21.61 -43.20
C VAL A 514 12.34 -22.19 -44.09
N THR A 515 13.23 -22.96 -43.49
CA THR A 515 14.37 -23.64 -44.12
C THR A 515 14.15 -25.15 -44.17
N ASP A 516 15.04 -25.88 -44.83
CA ASP A 516 15.16 -27.34 -44.78
C ASP A 516 15.26 -27.90 -43.34
N LYS A 517 15.77 -27.10 -42.40
CA LYS A 517 15.92 -27.43 -40.97
C LYS A 517 14.79 -26.86 -40.10
N GLY A 518 13.75 -26.29 -40.71
CA GLY A 518 12.66 -25.58 -40.03
C GLY A 518 13.01 -24.11 -39.78
N VAL A 519 12.78 -23.61 -38.56
CA VAL A 519 13.07 -22.22 -38.16
C VAL A 519 13.95 -22.16 -36.91
N THR A 520 14.82 -21.16 -36.82
CA THR A 520 15.73 -20.99 -35.66
C THR A 520 15.45 -19.68 -34.93
N ILE A 521 15.13 -19.76 -33.63
CA ILE A 521 14.91 -18.61 -32.74
C ILE A 521 15.92 -18.69 -31.58
N ASP A 522 16.74 -17.65 -31.42
CA ASP A 522 17.71 -17.49 -30.31
C ASP A 522 18.58 -18.72 -30.05
N ASN A 523 19.07 -19.32 -31.15
CA ASN A 523 19.87 -20.54 -31.18
C ASN A 523 19.11 -21.79 -30.69
N ARG A 524 17.81 -21.87 -30.97
CA ARG A 524 16.98 -23.08 -30.84
C ARG A 524 16.31 -23.35 -32.19
N THR A 525 16.49 -24.53 -32.74
CA THR A 525 15.88 -24.93 -34.02
C THR A 525 14.59 -25.71 -33.78
N TYR A 526 13.54 -25.35 -34.49
CA TYR A 526 12.19 -25.91 -34.40
C TYR A 526 11.77 -26.45 -35.75
N ASN A 527 11.17 -27.64 -35.79
CA ASN A 527 10.71 -28.24 -37.04
C ASN A 527 9.49 -29.15 -36.82
N SER A 528 8.64 -29.25 -37.84
CA SER A 528 7.52 -30.19 -37.94
C SER A 528 7.18 -30.41 -39.41
N GLU A 529 6.37 -31.42 -39.72
CA GLU A 529 5.97 -31.74 -41.09
C GLU A 529 5.16 -30.60 -41.73
N GLY A 530 4.07 -30.15 -41.06
CA GLY A 530 3.28 -29.01 -41.52
C GLY A 530 4.07 -27.71 -41.65
N LEU A 531 5.13 -27.49 -40.84
CA LEU A 531 6.00 -26.32 -41.01
C LEU A 531 6.73 -26.35 -42.37
N GLN A 532 7.09 -27.53 -42.87
CA GLN A 532 7.80 -27.67 -44.15
C GLN A 532 6.91 -27.32 -45.36
N GLU A 533 5.59 -27.35 -45.26
CA GLU A 533 4.69 -26.86 -46.31
C GLU A 533 4.87 -25.36 -46.60
N TYR A 534 5.36 -24.61 -45.61
CA TYR A 534 5.64 -23.17 -45.73
C TYR A 534 7.05 -22.88 -46.26
N ARG A 535 7.86 -23.92 -46.54
CA ARG A 535 9.19 -23.79 -47.13
C ARG A 535 9.08 -23.23 -48.55
N ASN A 536 9.68 -22.06 -48.75
CA ASN A 536 9.58 -21.25 -49.99
C ASN A 536 8.18 -20.69 -50.33
N ARG A 537 7.14 -20.91 -49.50
CA ARG A 537 5.83 -20.28 -49.67
C ARG A 537 5.93 -18.77 -49.42
N HIS A 538 5.41 -17.96 -50.34
CA HIS A 538 5.38 -16.50 -50.21
C HIS A 538 4.32 -16.09 -49.18
N SER A 539 4.65 -15.19 -48.25
CA SER A 539 3.75 -14.77 -47.18
C SER A 539 2.79 -13.65 -47.59
N GLN A 540 2.71 -13.31 -48.88
CA GLN A 540 1.76 -12.38 -49.52
C GLN A 540 1.81 -10.91 -49.03
N ILE A 541 2.38 -10.62 -47.86
CA ILE A 541 2.60 -9.27 -47.34
C ILE A 541 3.71 -8.57 -48.15
N PRO A 542 3.45 -7.35 -48.70
CA PRO A 542 4.46 -6.55 -49.39
C PRO A 542 5.76 -6.37 -48.58
N GLY A 543 6.90 -6.54 -49.24
CA GLY A 543 8.23 -6.41 -48.63
C GLY A 543 8.65 -7.55 -47.68
N GLN A 544 7.78 -8.52 -47.34
CA GLN A 544 8.16 -9.64 -46.47
C GLN A 544 8.63 -10.89 -47.23
N GLY A 545 8.21 -11.08 -48.48
CA GLY A 545 8.69 -12.16 -49.33
C GLY A 545 8.26 -13.54 -48.81
N MET A 546 9.24 -14.39 -48.46
CA MET A 546 9.01 -15.71 -47.86
C MET A 546 9.12 -15.71 -46.32
N ARG A 547 8.89 -14.56 -45.66
CA ARG A 547 8.99 -14.43 -44.20
C ARG A 547 7.62 -14.49 -43.54
N TRP A 548 7.43 -15.47 -42.67
CA TRP A 548 6.21 -15.73 -41.92
C TRP A 548 6.36 -15.29 -40.46
N GLN A 549 5.26 -14.97 -39.78
CA GLN A 549 5.30 -14.65 -38.35
C GLN A 549 5.42 -15.95 -37.54
N ILE A 550 6.55 -16.13 -36.86
CA ILE A 550 6.75 -17.25 -35.93
C ILE A 550 6.59 -16.72 -34.50
N ARG A 551 5.47 -17.03 -33.85
CA ARG A 551 5.19 -16.75 -32.43
C ARG A 551 5.94 -17.72 -31.53
N TYR A 552 6.37 -17.28 -30.35
CA TYR A 552 7.05 -18.13 -29.37
C TYR A 552 6.80 -17.65 -27.94
N SER A 553 6.90 -18.56 -26.96
CA SER A 553 6.84 -18.20 -25.54
C SER A 553 8.22 -18.26 -24.89
N PRO A 554 8.76 -17.14 -24.36
CA PRO A 554 9.94 -17.14 -23.49
C PRO A 554 9.83 -18.02 -22.23
N TYR A 555 8.60 -18.28 -21.74
CA TYR A 555 8.35 -19.14 -20.57
C TYR A 555 8.08 -20.61 -20.93
N ALA A 556 7.58 -20.87 -22.15
CA ALA A 556 7.35 -22.21 -22.69
C ALA A 556 8.01 -22.38 -24.09
N PRO A 557 9.35 -22.32 -24.18
CA PRO A 557 10.12 -22.34 -25.44
C PRO A 557 10.21 -23.73 -26.09
N ARG A 558 9.43 -24.72 -25.63
CA ARG A 558 9.32 -26.06 -26.22
C ARG A 558 8.74 -26.01 -27.64
N PHE A 559 7.75 -25.14 -27.85
CA PHE A 559 7.03 -24.99 -29.11
C PHE A 559 7.14 -23.58 -29.67
N VAL A 560 6.97 -23.47 -30.98
CA VAL A 560 6.71 -22.21 -31.71
C VAL A 560 5.56 -22.41 -32.67
N TRP A 561 4.89 -21.31 -33.05
CA TRP A 561 3.72 -21.35 -33.91
C TRP A 561 3.91 -20.41 -35.10
N LEU A 562 3.90 -20.94 -36.32
CA LEU A 562 3.77 -20.15 -37.54
C LEU A 562 2.31 -19.72 -37.67
N TYR A 563 2.10 -18.42 -37.90
CA TYR A 563 0.78 -17.84 -38.13
C TYR A 563 0.51 -17.67 -39.63
N ASP A 564 -0.44 -18.42 -40.19
CA ASP A 564 -0.95 -18.17 -41.53
C ASP A 564 -2.17 -17.23 -41.50
N HIS A 565 -1.85 -15.94 -41.41
CA HIS A 565 -2.78 -14.81 -41.56
C HIS A 565 -3.62 -14.80 -42.86
N THR A 566 -3.39 -15.69 -43.84
CA THR A 566 -4.26 -15.82 -45.03
C THR A 566 -5.47 -16.72 -44.80
N ILE A 567 -5.43 -17.55 -43.74
CA ILE A 567 -6.50 -18.47 -43.31
C ILE A 567 -6.83 -18.39 -41.80
N ASP A 568 -6.14 -17.52 -41.05
CA ASP A 568 -6.20 -17.35 -39.58
C ASP A 568 -5.88 -18.64 -38.78
N ASP A 569 -4.89 -19.41 -39.26
CA ASP A 569 -4.51 -20.72 -38.68
C ASP A 569 -3.05 -20.77 -38.17
N TRP A 570 -2.74 -21.83 -37.42
CA TRP A 570 -1.55 -22.00 -36.59
C TRP A 570 -0.83 -23.33 -36.82
N VAL A 571 0.35 -23.28 -37.41
CA VAL A 571 1.21 -24.46 -37.56
C VAL A 571 2.24 -24.53 -36.43
N GLU A 572 2.12 -25.54 -35.57
CA GLU A 572 3.01 -25.79 -34.43
C GLU A 572 4.29 -26.53 -34.86
N ALA A 573 5.42 -26.20 -34.21
CA ALA A 573 6.69 -26.91 -34.38
C ALA A 573 7.43 -27.05 -33.04
N GLU A 574 7.93 -28.26 -32.74
CA GLU A 574 8.67 -28.57 -31.52
C GLU A 574 10.18 -28.30 -31.68
N PHE A 575 10.83 -27.95 -30.58
CA PHE A 575 12.28 -27.84 -30.47
C PHE A 575 12.97 -29.20 -30.72
N ILE A 576 13.87 -29.28 -31.71
CA ILE A 576 14.45 -30.55 -32.20
C ILE A 576 15.30 -31.34 -31.16
N HIS A 577 15.58 -30.75 -29.99
CA HIS A 577 16.28 -31.39 -28.89
C HIS A 577 15.47 -31.42 -27.58
N GLN A 578 14.14 -31.20 -27.62
CA GLN A 578 13.27 -31.30 -26.43
C GLN A 578 13.41 -32.66 -25.73
N ARG A 579 13.62 -33.75 -26.48
CA ARG A 579 13.91 -35.10 -25.92
C ARG A 579 15.18 -35.21 -25.05
N LEU A 580 15.98 -34.15 -24.92
CA LEU A 580 17.14 -34.07 -24.03
C LEU A 580 16.85 -33.24 -22.76
N ILE A 581 15.63 -32.71 -22.63
CA ILE A 581 15.16 -31.90 -21.50
C ILE A 581 13.87 -32.55 -21.00
N SER A 582 13.95 -33.23 -19.85
CA SER A 582 12.82 -33.94 -19.22
C SER A 582 11.69 -33.03 -18.75
N ASP A 583 12.00 -31.76 -18.52
CA ASP A 583 11.19 -30.85 -17.69
C ASP A 583 10.72 -29.62 -18.46
N ALA A 584 9.79 -28.86 -17.87
CA ALA A 584 9.57 -27.47 -18.27
C ALA A 584 10.83 -26.62 -17.99
N TRP A 585 11.17 -25.74 -18.93
CA TRP A 585 12.37 -24.89 -18.94
C TRP A 585 12.04 -23.52 -19.55
N THR A 586 12.78 -22.47 -19.22
CA THR A 586 12.55 -21.13 -19.77
C THR A 586 13.63 -20.74 -20.77
N GLN A 587 13.38 -19.71 -21.58
CA GLN A 587 14.42 -19.06 -22.39
C GLN A 587 15.58 -18.55 -21.51
N TRP A 588 15.31 -18.14 -20.26
CA TRP A 588 16.37 -17.75 -19.35
C TRP A 588 17.22 -18.95 -18.89
N THR A 589 16.61 -20.11 -18.61
CA THR A 589 17.37 -21.36 -18.36
C THR A 589 18.30 -21.69 -19.54
N TRP A 590 17.83 -21.49 -20.77
CA TRP A 590 18.63 -21.66 -21.99
C TRP A 590 19.74 -20.61 -22.15
N GLU A 591 19.48 -19.34 -21.81
CA GLU A 591 20.48 -18.27 -21.76
C GLU A 591 21.60 -18.59 -20.74
N GLN A 592 21.25 -19.16 -19.57
CA GLN A 592 22.23 -19.60 -18.56
C GLN A 592 22.99 -20.87 -18.96
N ALA A 593 22.32 -21.86 -19.56
CA ALA A 593 22.99 -23.03 -20.12
C ALA A 593 23.98 -22.65 -21.22
N THR A 594 23.61 -21.70 -22.08
CA THR A 594 24.48 -21.15 -23.12
C THR A 594 25.70 -20.45 -22.50
N LEU A 595 25.53 -19.70 -21.41
CA LEU A 595 26.63 -19.06 -20.68
C LEU A 595 27.62 -20.09 -20.13
N ARG A 596 27.15 -21.09 -19.38
CA ARG A 596 28.01 -22.15 -18.83
C ARG A 596 28.75 -22.92 -19.92
N VAL A 597 28.06 -23.30 -21.00
CA VAL A 597 28.68 -23.98 -22.14
C VAL A 597 29.78 -23.13 -22.80
N LEU A 598 29.67 -21.80 -22.79
CA LEU A 598 30.72 -20.90 -23.27
C LEU A 598 31.87 -20.71 -22.25
N GLU A 599 31.57 -20.67 -20.94
CA GLU A 599 32.59 -20.64 -19.88
C GLU A 599 33.41 -21.95 -19.86
N ASP A 600 32.78 -23.10 -20.12
CA ASP A 600 33.40 -24.42 -20.29
C ASP A 600 34.03 -24.63 -21.70
N GLY A 601 34.50 -23.56 -22.36
CA GLY A 601 35.20 -23.60 -23.65
C GLY A 601 34.40 -24.16 -24.84
N GLY A 602 33.08 -24.34 -24.71
CA GLY A 602 32.19 -24.76 -25.76
C GLY A 602 31.79 -23.63 -26.71
N ARG A 603 30.90 -23.95 -27.66
CA ARG A 603 30.41 -23.00 -28.66
C ARG A 603 28.92 -22.76 -28.50
N ARG A 604 28.48 -21.54 -28.83
CA ARG A 604 27.07 -21.13 -28.77
C ARG A 604 26.17 -21.98 -29.68
N ASP A 605 26.68 -22.49 -30.80
CA ASP A 605 25.90 -23.25 -31.79
C ASP A 605 25.69 -24.73 -31.44
N ASP A 606 26.32 -25.25 -30.37
CA ASP A 606 26.08 -26.62 -29.87
C ASP A 606 24.78 -26.73 -29.07
N GLN A 607 23.65 -26.68 -29.79
CA GLN A 607 22.31 -26.84 -29.22
C GLN A 607 22.16 -28.15 -28.41
N ARG A 608 22.92 -29.20 -28.74
CA ARG A 608 22.84 -30.52 -28.09
C ARG A 608 23.51 -30.51 -26.72
N ARG A 609 24.67 -29.85 -26.58
CA ARG A 609 25.33 -29.63 -25.28
C ARG A 609 24.55 -28.64 -24.42
N ILE A 610 24.02 -27.57 -25.01
CA ILE A 610 23.19 -26.59 -24.28
C ILE A 610 21.91 -27.24 -23.74
N ALA A 611 21.20 -28.07 -24.53
CA ALA A 611 20.02 -28.80 -24.05
C ALA A 611 20.32 -29.72 -22.85
N ARG A 612 21.49 -30.39 -22.84
CA ARG A 612 21.93 -31.20 -21.69
C ARG A 612 22.20 -30.35 -20.45
N GLU A 613 22.84 -29.18 -20.60
CA GLU A 613 23.06 -28.28 -19.47
C GLU A 613 21.76 -27.64 -18.96
N VAL A 614 20.75 -27.40 -19.82
CA VAL A 614 19.39 -27.08 -19.37
C VAL A 614 18.82 -28.19 -18.49
N SER A 615 18.99 -29.46 -18.86
CA SER A 615 18.56 -30.58 -18.01
C SER A 615 19.33 -30.62 -16.68
N ALA A 616 20.65 -30.38 -16.69
CA ALA A 616 21.47 -30.33 -15.48
C ALA A 616 21.15 -29.13 -14.57
N LEU A 617 20.72 -27.99 -15.14
CA LEU A 617 20.20 -26.82 -14.44
C LEU A 617 18.88 -27.14 -13.73
N ARG A 618 17.91 -27.74 -14.43
CA ARG A 618 16.61 -28.11 -13.84
C ARG A 618 16.76 -29.19 -12.78
N GLU A 619 17.67 -30.15 -12.98
CA GLU A 619 18.02 -31.16 -11.99
C GLU A 619 18.68 -30.56 -10.74
N ARG A 620 19.53 -29.53 -10.91
CA ARG A 620 20.08 -28.76 -9.76
C ARG A 620 18.98 -27.97 -9.04
N ALA A 621 18.08 -27.32 -9.77
CA ALA A 621 16.96 -26.60 -9.17
C ALA A 621 16.05 -27.53 -8.34
N ARG A 622 15.82 -28.77 -8.80
CA ARG A 622 15.12 -29.84 -8.06
C ARG A 622 15.78 -30.19 -6.73
N ARG A 623 17.11 -30.32 -6.71
CA ARG A 623 17.89 -30.69 -5.51
C ARG A 623 18.13 -29.53 -4.56
N GLY A 624 17.88 -28.29 -5.01
CA GLY A 624 18.26 -27.08 -4.30
C GLY A 624 19.77 -26.80 -4.35
N PRO A 625 20.24 -25.76 -3.63
CA PRO A 625 21.66 -25.47 -3.51
C PRO A 625 22.36 -26.55 -2.67
N ASP A 626 23.38 -27.18 -3.25
CA ASP A 626 24.22 -28.19 -2.60
C ASP A 626 24.83 -27.65 -1.28
N PRO A 627 24.56 -28.29 -0.12
CA PRO A 627 25.06 -27.84 1.18
C PRO A 627 26.56 -28.11 1.41
N GLN A 628 27.20 -28.98 0.61
CA GLN A 628 28.64 -29.25 0.68
C GLN A 628 29.43 -28.40 -0.33
N ALA A 629 28.79 -27.86 -1.36
CA ALA A 629 29.41 -26.93 -2.28
C ALA A 629 29.86 -25.65 -1.52
N LYS A 630 31.18 -25.45 -1.44
CA LYS A 630 31.80 -24.35 -0.70
C LYS A 630 31.29 -22.99 -1.20
N ARG A 631 30.30 -22.42 -0.48
CA ARG A 631 29.73 -21.11 -0.77
C ARG A 631 30.86 -20.08 -0.73
N VAL A 632 31.16 -19.47 -1.88
CA VAL A 632 31.91 -18.22 -1.93
C VAL A 632 30.89 -17.12 -1.62
N PRO A 633 30.94 -16.46 -0.45
CA PRO A 633 29.99 -15.42 -0.13
C PRO A 633 30.27 -14.20 -1.01
N GLN A 634 29.53 -14.07 -2.12
CA GLN A 634 29.40 -12.80 -2.79
C GLN A 634 28.58 -11.88 -1.89
N LEU A 635 29.29 -11.16 -1.02
CA LEU A 635 28.77 -9.99 -0.31
C LEU A 635 28.10 -9.10 -1.35
N PHE A 636 26.83 -8.79 -1.14
CA PHE A 636 26.13 -7.77 -1.90
C PHE A 636 26.63 -6.41 -1.42
N THR A 637 27.80 -6.01 -1.90
CA THR A 637 28.09 -4.60 -2.10
C THR A 637 27.11 -4.04 -3.14
N GLY A 638 26.88 -2.73 -3.10
CA GLY A 638 26.02 -2.05 -4.07
C GLY A 638 26.67 -1.98 -5.47
N PRO A 639 26.25 -1.04 -6.34
CA PRO A 639 27.15 -0.63 -7.41
C PRO A 639 28.48 -0.19 -6.77
N VAL A 640 29.58 -0.81 -7.18
CA VAL A 640 30.91 -0.28 -6.90
C VAL A 640 30.96 1.08 -7.57
N LEU A 641 31.13 2.13 -6.76
CA LEU A 641 31.65 3.39 -7.24
C LEU A 641 33.14 3.16 -7.44
N ASP A 642 33.63 3.30 -8.66
CA ASP A 642 35.07 3.28 -8.97
C ASP A 642 35.70 4.54 -8.35
N LEU A 643 35.97 4.47 -7.06
CA LEU A 643 36.78 5.39 -6.29
C LEU A 643 38.15 4.75 -6.09
N ASP A 644 38.92 4.69 -7.17
CA ASP A 644 40.38 4.51 -7.09
C ASP A 644 40.96 5.73 -6.35
N VAL A 645 40.99 5.62 -5.04
CA VAL A 645 41.85 6.40 -4.16
C VAL A 645 42.95 5.44 -3.74
N ASP A 646 44.17 5.66 -4.23
CA ASP A 646 45.34 4.94 -3.73
C ASP A 646 45.44 5.19 -2.22
N VAL A 647 45.09 4.16 -1.43
CA VAL A 647 45.41 4.09 -0.02
C VAL A 647 46.81 3.47 0.04
N PRO A 648 47.87 4.22 0.39
CA PRO A 648 49.20 3.65 0.52
C PRO A 648 49.15 2.56 1.60
N ASP A 649 49.74 1.40 1.33
CA ASP A 649 49.84 0.35 2.34
C ASP A 649 50.75 0.88 3.47
N PRO A 650 50.22 1.07 4.71
CA PRO A 650 51.00 1.60 5.82
C PRO A 650 52.08 0.63 6.30
N TYR A 651 52.18 -0.56 5.70
CA TYR A 651 53.16 -1.58 5.97
C TYR A 651 54.09 -1.86 4.78
N GLU A 652 54.01 -1.10 3.67
CA GLU A 652 54.91 -1.25 2.53
C GLU A 652 56.38 -1.09 2.97
N GLY A 653 57.17 -2.16 2.82
CA GLY A 653 58.58 -2.21 3.24
C GLY A 653 58.83 -2.70 4.67
N MET A 654 57.81 -3.01 5.47
CA MET A 654 58.01 -3.82 6.68
C MET A 654 58.13 -5.31 6.30
N PRO A 655 59.19 -6.03 6.74
CA PRO A 655 59.30 -7.46 6.50
C PRO A 655 58.30 -8.24 7.37
N ASP A 656 57.78 -9.35 6.84
CA ASP A 656 56.93 -10.27 7.60
C ASP A 656 57.60 -10.69 8.92
N PRO A 657 56.92 -10.57 10.07
CA PRO A 657 57.48 -10.97 11.36
C PRO A 657 57.68 -12.49 11.41
N ASP A 658 58.90 -12.93 11.70
CA ASP A 658 59.23 -14.36 11.82
C ASP A 658 58.31 -15.02 12.87
N PRO A 659 57.49 -16.03 12.49
CA PRO A 659 56.57 -16.70 13.42
C PRO A 659 57.27 -17.40 14.59
N ALA A 660 58.58 -17.67 14.51
CA ALA A 660 59.36 -18.14 15.66
C ALA A 660 59.62 -17.05 16.72
N THR A 661 59.51 -15.75 16.35
CA THR A 661 59.64 -14.61 17.28
C THR A 661 58.32 -14.17 17.90
N VAL A 662 57.18 -14.68 17.40
CA VAL A 662 55.84 -14.32 17.89
C VAL A 662 55.57 -15.04 19.21
N VAL A 663 55.98 -14.41 20.31
CA VAL A 663 55.59 -14.81 21.67
C VAL A 663 54.06 -14.80 21.76
N ARG A 664 53.45 -15.96 22.03
CA ARG A 664 52.00 -16.03 22.26
C ARG A 664 51.63 -15.10 23.41
N ALA A 665 50.66 -14.22 23.18
CA ALA A 665 50.04 -13.45 24.24
C ALA A 665 49.54 -14.41 25.34
N PRO A 666 49.74 -14.10 26.63
CA PRO A 666 49.26 -14.96 27.71
C PRO A 666 47.74 -15.11 27.63
N SER A 667 47.25 -16.33 27.83
CA SER A 667 45.81 -16.61 27.83
C SER A 667 45.11 -15.79 28.91
N LEU A 668 44.21 -14.89 28.49
CA LEU A 668 43.33 -14.18 29.39
C LEU A 668 42.50 -15.20 30.19
N ALA A 669 42.71 -15.25 31.51
CA ALA A 669 42.08 -16.21 32.41
C ALA A 669 40.65 -15.78 32.81
N MET A 670 39.87 -15.33 31.83
CA MET A 670 38.50 -14.86 32.00
C MET A 670 37.65 -15.27 30.78
N ASP A 671 36.41 -15.68 31.02
CA ASP A 671 35.52 -16.12 29.96
C ASP A 671 35.12 -14.99 29.00
N ALA A 672 34.91 -15.35 27.73
CA ALA A 672 34.79 -14.39 26.62
C ALA A 672 33.59 -13.43 26.77
N GLU A 673 32.55 -13.82 27.49
CA GLU A 673 31.40 -12.97 27.82
C GLU A 673 31.76 -11.74 28.66
N HIS A 674 32.77 -11.84 29.53
CA HIS A 674 33.24 -10.72 30.34
C HIS A 674 34.20 -9.77 29.60
N VAL A 675 34.77 -10.19 28.46
CA VAL A 675 35.65 -9.35 27.64
C VAL A 675 34.87 -8.25 26.90
N LEU A 676 33.60 -8.49 26.57
CA LEU A 676 32.74 -7.56 25.84
C LEU A 676 31.93 -6.61 26.75
N ALA A 677 31.97 -6.81 28.07
CA ALA A 677 31.24 -6.01 29.05
C ALA A 677 32.02 -4.77 29.55
N ALA A 678 33.24 -4.53 29.06
CA ALA A 678 34.08 -3.38 29.42
C ALA A 678 33.62 -2.08 28.73
N GLY A 679 32.35 -1.72 28.92
CA GLY A 679 31.64 -0.65 28.21
C GLY A 679 31.00 0.43 29.06
N ASP A 680 31.11 0.38 30.39
CA ASP A 680 30.70 1.50 31.26
C ASP A 680 31.57 1.62 32.53
N THR A 681 31.43 2.72 33.27
CA THR A 681 32.51 3.30 34.09
C THR A 681 32.31 3.16 35.62
N THR A 682 33.43 2.95 36.34
CA THR A 682 33.76 3.40 37.74
C THR A 682 34.64 2.35 38.47
N PRO A 683 35.76 2.74 39.13
CA PRO A 683 36.62 1.79 39.84
C PRO A 683 36.22 1.56 41.32
N PRO A 684 35.98 0.30 41.76
CA PRO A 684 35.81 -0.06 43.17
C PRO A 684 37.17 -0.34 43.87
N ARG A 685 37.16 -0.38 45.21
CA ARG A 685 38.36 -0.53 46.06
C ARG A 685 38.59 -1.97 46.55
N SER A 686 39.84 -2.42 46.45
CA SER A 686 40.59 -3.29 47.38
C SER A 686 39.85 -4.26 48.33
N ALA A 687 40.04 -5.58 48.10
CA ALA A 687 40.17 -6.70 49.05
C ALA A 687 39.06 -6.94 50.13
N ALA A 688 38.70 -8.18 50.50
CA ALA A 688 39.43 -9.44 50.45
C ALA A 688 38.50 -10.68 50.29
N ALA A 689 39.10 -11.87 50.26
CA ALA A 689 38.47 -13.20 50.28
C ALA A 689 38.96 -13.97 51.54
N PRO A 690 38.65 -15.27 51.78
CA PRO A 690 37.80 -16.23 51.05
C PRO A 690 36.71 -16.84 52.03
N GLU A 691 36.15 -18.07 52.02
CA GLU A 691 36.42 -19.39 51.41
C GLU A 691 35.15 -20.22 51.04
N GLN A 692 35.28 -20.97 49.95
CA GLN A 692 34.92 -22.38 49.68
C GLN A 692 33.68 -23.11 50.28
N SER A 693 33.12 -24.01 49.44
CA SER A 693 32.37 -25.25 49.76
C SER A 693 30.97 -25.10 50.40
N GLY A 694 29.95 -25.92 50.13
CA GLY A 694 29.82 -27.17 49.39
C GLY A 694 28.59 -27.98 49.88
N SER A 695 28.03 -28.81 49.00
CA SER A 695 27.11 -29.96 49.25
C SER A 695 25.58 -29.77 49.41
N ALA A 696 24.90 -30.80 48.88
CA ALA A 696 23.63 -31.43 49.32
C ALA A 696 22.26 -30.73 49.21
N THR A 697 21.43 -31.30 48.33
CA THR A 697 19.96 -31.50 48.39
C THR A 697 19.48 -32.19 49.70
N PRO A 698 18.16 -32.30 50.05
CA PRO A 698 16.95 -32.18 49.19
C PRO A 698 15.69 -31.46 49.77
N ALA A 699 14.70 -31.23 48.88
CA ALA A 699 13.22 -31.37 48.96
C ALA A 699 12.34 -31.09 50.21
N ALA A 700 11.05 -30.81 49.93
CA ALA A 700 9.83 -30.96 50.77
C ALA A 700 9.59 -29.93 51.92
N LEU A 701 8.36 -29.57 52.34
CA LEU A 701 6.97 -29.77 51.85
C LEU A 701 6.04 -28.68 52.50
N ASP A 702 4.84 -28.46 51.94
CA ASP A 702 3.54 -27.93 52.47
C ASP A 702 3.45 -26.87 53.62
N GLY A 703 2.44 -25.98 53.67
CA GLY A 703 1.29 -25.74 52.75
C GLY A 703 0.13 -24.98 53.43
N LEU A 704 -0.93 -24.68 52.65
CA LEU A 704 -2.28 -24.16 53.03
C LEU A 704 -2.34 -22.72 53.63
N ASP A 705 -2.91 -21.70 52.96
CA ASP A 705 -4.34 -21.33 52.74
C ASP A 705 -4.66 -20.07 53.62
N VAL A 706 -5.50 -19.06 53.33
CA VAL A 706 -6.90 -19.01 52.84
C VAL A 706 -7.24 -17.66 52.15
N GLY A 707 -8.01 -17.70 51.04
CA GLY A 707 -9.17 -16.79 50.82
C GLY A 707 -9.05 -15.43 50.10
N ALA A 708 -9.76 -15.32 48.95
CA ALA A 708 -10.38 -14.13 48.31
C ALA A 708 -9.49 -12.89 47.94
N GLN A 709 -9.72 -12.16 46.84
CA GLN A 709 -11.01 -11.85 46.19
C GLN A 709 -10.86 -11.54 44.67
N GLU A 710 -12.02 -11.47 44.00
CA GLU A 710 -12.38 -11.00 42.64
C GLU A 710 -11.60 -9.81 42.05
N ASP A 711 -11.68 -9.47 40.76
CA ASP A 711 -11.73 -10.23 39.48
C ASP A 711 -11.67 -9.20 38.32
N GLU A 712 -11.20 -9.62 37.13
CA GLU A 712 -11.24 -8.99 35.78
C GLU A 712 -9.90 -9.09 35.03
N GLN A 713 -9.72 -10.19 34.31
CA GLN A 713 -8.62 -10.33 33.35
C GLN A 713 -9.07 -11.10 32.11
N THR A 714 -9.19 -10.40 30.97
CA THR A 714 -9.70 -10.97 29.71
C THR A 714 -8.74 -12.01 29.12
N TYR A 715 -9.09 -13.29 29.24
CA TYR A 715 -8.23 -14.41 28.85
C TYR A 715 -7.98 -14.51 27.33
N TRP A 716 -6.72 -14.31 26.91
CA TRP A 716 -6.22 -14.81 25.63
C TRP A 716 -5.71 -16.25 25.78
N SER A 717 -6.62 -17.21 25.80
CA SER A 717 -6.31 -18.63 25.92
C SER A 717 -5.58 -19.15 24.67
N ARG A 718 -4.23 -19.23 24.74
CA ARG A 718 -3.41 -19.94 23.75
C ARG A 718 -3.72 -21.44 23.78
N PRO A 719 -3.99 -22.10 22.63
CA PRO A 719 -3.92 -23.55 22.53
C PRO A 719 -2.49 -24.02 22.83
N SER A 720 -2.33 -24.96 23.76
CA SER A 720 -1.04 -25.54 24.13
C SER A 720 -0.65 -26.68 23.17
N GLY A 721 -0.22 -26.31 21.95
CA GLY A 721 0.32 -27.23 20.95
C GLY A 721 1.51 -26.60 20.24
N ALA A 722 2.72 -27.05 20.54
CA ALA A 722 3.97 -26.42 20.08
C ALA A 722 4.46 -26.99 18.73
N ASP A 723 3.57 -27.06 17.74
CA ASP A 723 4.00 -27.24 16.35
C ASP A 723 4.54 -25.91 15.80
N SER A 724 5.66 -25.98 15.08
CA SER A 724 6.32 -24.79 14.54
C SER A 724 5.50 -24.19 13.40
N LEU A 725 5.17 -22.89 13.49
CA LEU A 725 4.58 -22.12 12.40
C LEU A 725 5.41 -22.29 11.11
N SER A 726 4.87 -23.05 10.17
CA SER A 726 5.59 -23.43 8.95
C SER A 726 5.55 -22.28 7.94
N LEU A 727 6.65 -21.53 7.85
CA LEU A 727 6.89 -20.54 6.78
C LEU A 727 7.05 -21.18 5.37
N ARG A 728 6.64 -22.45 5.21
CA ARG A 728 6.58 -23.25 3.97
C ARG A 728 5.16 -23.79 3.68
N GLY A 729 4.13 -23.32 4.38
CA GLY A 729 2.73 -23.71 4.12
C GLY A 729 2.12 -23.03 2.89
N SER A 730 0.83 -23.28 2.67
CA SER A 730 -0.04 -22.53 1.75
C SER A 730 -0.20 -21.06 2.19
N ALA A 731 -0.86 -20.23 1.37
CA ALA A 731 -1.21 -18.88 1.81
C ALA A 731 -2.14 -18.92 3.04
N ALA A 732 -3.01 -19.92 3.17
CA ALA A 732 -3.84 -20.05 4.37
C ALA A 732 -2.99 -20.28 5.62
N ASP A 733 -2.04 -21.21 5.57
CA ASP A 733 -1.17 -21.53 6.71
C ASP A 733 -0.31 -20.35 7.16
N ILE A 734 0.05 -19.45 6.23
CA ILE A 734 0.88 -18.27 6.48
C ILE A 734 0.03 -17.04 6.90
N PHE A 735 -1.18 -16.88 6.36
CA PHE A 735 -1.95 -15.63 6.46
C PHE A 735 -3.32 -15.73 7.17
N ALA A 736 -3.76 -16.89 7.70
CA ALA A 736 -5.10 -17.07 8.30
C ALA A 736 -5.38 -16.34 9.64
N PHE A 737 -4.68 -15.25 9.96
CA PHE A 737 -4.98 -14.38 11.10
C PHE A 737 -6.02 -13.30 10.75
N GLY A 738 -7.31 -13.69 10.66
CA GLY A 738 -8.38 -12.70 10.46
C GLY A 738 -9.80 -13.21 10.22
N TYR A 739 -10.01 -14.50 9.93
CA TYR A 739 -11.34 -15.02 9.57
C TYR A 739 -12.28 -15.25 10.78
N SER A 740 -12.71 -14.15 11.40
CA SER A 740 -13.97 -14.15 12.16
C SER A 740 -15.11 -14.43 11.19
N GLN A 741 -15.69 -15.64 11.24
CA GLN A 741 -16.92 -15.94 10.51
C GLN A 741 -18.03 -14.95 10.93
N PRO A 742 -18.86 -14.45 9.99
CA PRO A 742 -20.09 -13.76 10.38
C PRO A 742 -20.95 -14.77 11.16
N ALA A 743 -21.30 -14.43 12.39
CA ALA A 743 -22.02 -15.34 13.27
C ALA A 743 -23.36 -15.76 12.62
N THR A 744 -23.52 -17.06 12.39
CA THR A 744 -24.81 -17.63 12.02
C THR A 744 -25.83 -17.28 13.11
N PRO A 745 -26.96 -16.63 12.79
CA PRO A 745 -27.96 -16.32 13.80
C PRO A 745 -28.52 -17.62 14.36
N HIS A 746 -28.35 -17.84 15.66
CA HIS A 746 -28.97 -18.96 16.37
C HIS A 746 -30.49 -18.76 16.39
N ILE A 747 -31.17 -19.44 15.47
CA ILE A 747 -32.61 -19.69 15.59
C ILE A 747 -32.77 -20.82 16.60
N THR A 748 -33.26 -20.48 17.79
CA THR A 748 -33.55 -21.43 18.87
C THR A 748 -34.97 -21.98 18.72
N ASP A 749 -35.17 -22.87 17.74
CA ASP A 749 -36.39 -23.68 17.65
C ASP A 749 -36.26 -24.89 18.58
N ASP A 750 -36.80 -24.77 19.80
CA ASP A 750 -37.04 -25.88 20.72
C ASP A 750 -38.51 -26.32 20.61
N PRO A 751 -38.75 -27.56 20.15
CA PRO A 751 -39.91 -28.30 20.59
C PRO A 751 -39.56 -29.74 20.98
N ASN A 752 -39.15 -29.93 22.24
CA ASN A 752 -39.32 -31.21 22.92
C ASN A 752 -40.81 -31.65 22.86
N PRO A 753 -41.11 -32.87 22.39
CA PRO A 753 -41.54 -33.87 23.37
C PRO A 753 -41.01 -35.29 23.14
N HIS A 754 -40.61 -35.91 24.25
CA HIS A 754 -40.77 -37.33 24.63
C HIS A 754 -41.36 -38.33 23.62
N GLY A 755 -40.78 -39.55 23.59
CA GLY A 755 -41.61 -40.77 23.71
C GLY A 755 -41.33 -41.93 22.75
N SER A 756 -40.31 -42.73 23.08
CA SER A 756 -40.28 -44.21 23.03
C SER A 756 -41.26 -45.02 22.14
N ALA A 757 -40.68 -45.97 21.39
CA ALA A 757 -41.03 -47.41 21.33
C ALA A 757 -41.41 -48.03 19.96
N SER A 758 -40.76 -49.18 19.71
CA SER A 758 -41.23 -50.43 19.08
C SER A 758 -41.72 -50.52 17.63
N ASP A 759 -41.11 -51.50 16.95
CA ASP A 759 -41.68 -52.53 16.06
C ASP A 759 -42.00 -52.23 14.57
N ASN A 760 -41.43 -53.11 13.72
CA ASN A 760 -42.02 -53.92 12.62
C ASN A 760 -43.09 -53.23 11.75
N ASP A 761 -42.96 -53.10 10.42
CA ASP A 761 -42.61 -54.10 9.40
C ASP A 761 -42.06 -53.37 8.15
N ALA A 762 -41.12 -53.85 7.33
CA ALA A 762 -40.95 -55.12 6.59
C ALA A 762 -41.55 -55.13 5.17
N ALA A 763 -40.76 -55.70 4.25
CA ALA A 763 -41.07 -56.09 2.85
C ALA A 763 -41.08 -55.03 1.71
N ASP A 764 -40.49 -55.49 0.59
CA ASP A 764 -40.68 -55.17 -0.84
C ASP A 764 -40.48 -53.72 -1.36
N GLY A 765 -39.80 -53.51 -2.50
CA GLY A 765 -39.09 -54.47 -3.36
C GLY A 765 -38.55 -53.83 -4.65
N GLU A 766 -37.51 -54.45 -5.22
CA GLU A 766 -36.91 -54.33 -6.59
C GLU A 766 -37.19 -53.03 -7.41
N ALA A 767 -36.26 -52.14 -7.72
CA ALA A 767 -34.86 -52.27 -8.20
C ALA A 767 -34.69 -52.82 -9.64
N LEU A 768 -34.39 -51.91 -10.58
CA LEU A 768 -33.52 -52.12 -11.74
C LEU A 768 -32.95 -50.78 -12.24
#